data_AF-A0ABD5AN70-F1
#
_entry.id   AF-A0ABD5AN70-F1
#
_cell.length_a   1.000
_cell.length_b   1.000
_cell.length_c   1.000
_cell.angle_alpha   90.00
_cell.angle_beta   90.00
_cell.angle_gamma   90.00
#
_symmetry.space_group_name_H-M   'P 1'
#
loop_
_entity.id
_entity.type
_entity.pdbx_description
1 polymer ?
#
loop_
_entity_poly.entity_id
_entity_poly.type
_entity_poly.pdbx_seq_one_letter_code
_entity_poly.pdbx_strand_id
1 'polypeptide(L)'
;MTELTPYHEDQELDNNTSDNIHFRDILEQHVSRRSLITKAASGAVALTLASTLTGCNDSDDDSGSNNGGTPPVDPNKRPEKLTFTAVAKNHNDIVTVPEGYEANVIYALGDSINPRVGDWDDNKIPSGPSFQFRSGDCHDGMHFFGLNTSTSRFDESVSAEGLLVMNHEYINQTFLHPKGPTKVDGRRPEDEVIRETNAHGVSVVHIKKDAATQKVVIDKSSVFNRRITASTEMDFAGAAAGSGLLATRFSPTARKTRGTHNNCGNGHTPWGTYLTTEENFIGYFQRSGSDEYARTDAEKIALKRYGLGVKKDELYRYEKDEKGAPKKDTEGKIIYEKDENGELIPNVDEQGRQIYLGASSRYGWETAIGQLESQDLYDRWNADVKAAQATQDYRNGPNTFGWMVEIDPFDVRQNPVKRTSLGRFAHEDSACRAVVGQPLAFYMGDDSRGEYIYKFVSTAVWDAKDVNGGYTVGDKYMNAGKLYVAKFNNDGSGQWIELAYGKNGLNESNTTYPFKSQADVVTFARLAGDAVGATKMDRPEWCTVNPVNGEIYVTLTNNSNRGKDYPTDAANPRNYTDLYNGTKEQKGNVNGHIIRFKETDDKTTAETFKWDIYLFGAEASMASNINLSGLTDNNDLSSPDGMWFDPRGVLWIQTDDGAYTDVTNCMMLAALPGQIGDGATATTSNGQQTLVGAKVTDSTLRRFLVGPKQCEITGIAMTPDHKAIFINVQHPGEDSASYATPDSNWPATQKDPSNKTARPRSATVVITRKDGGVIAG
;
A
#
# COMPACT_ATOMS: atom_id res chain seq x y z
N MET A 1 -24.18 18.32 11.68
CA MET A 1 -23.64 17.16 10.97
C MET A 1 -22.37 17.63 10.30
N THR A 2 -21.21 17.21 10.82
CA THR A 2 -19.96 17.31 10.08
C THR A 2 -19.94 16.12 9.15
N GLU A 3 -19.92 16.36 7.84
CA GLU A 3 -19.71 15.27 6.88
C GLU A 3 -18.30 14.71 7.13
N LEU A 4 -18.27 13.44 7.51
CA LEU A 4 -17.05 12.66 7.62
C LEU A 4 -17.11 11.78 6.38
N THR A 5 -16.42 12.21 5.33
CA THR A 5 -16.25 11.42 4.12
C THR A 5 -15.57 10.10 4.48
N PRO A 6 -15.93 8.97 3.83
CA PRO A 6 -15.10 7.77 3.86
C PRO A 6 -13.65 8.10 3.50
N TYR A 7 -12.72 7.21 3.86
CA TYR A 7 -11.41 7.24 3.22
C TYR A 7 -11.60 6.90 1.74
N HIS A 8 -10.80 7.56 0.90
CA HIS A 8 -10.64 7.31 -0.53
C HIS A 8 -9.16 7.57 -0.83
N GLU A 9 -8.55 6.88 -1.79
CA GLU A 9 -7.16 7.14 -2.25
C GLU A 9 -6.94 8.61 -2.65
N ASP A 10 -7.98 9.36 -3.04
CA ASP A 10 -7.85 10.79 -3.33
C ASP A 10 -7.55 11.67 -2.10
N GLN A 11 -7.50 11.07 -0.90
CA GLN A 11 -7.04 11.62 0.37
C GLN A 11 -5.58 11.24 0.72
N GLU A 12 -4.89 10.52 -0.17
CA GLU A 12 -3.44 10.58 -0.25
C GLU A 12 -3.00 12.03 -0.32
N LEU A 13 -2.03 12.40 0.52
CA LEU A 13 -1.39 13.70 0.38
C LEU A 13 -0.34 13.56 -0.73
N ASP A 14 -0.80 13.72 -1.98
CA ASP A 14 0.05 13.92 -3.15
C ASP A 14 0.92 15.16 -2.88
N ASN A 15 2.12 14.92 -2.35
CA ASN A 15 2.98 15.96 -1.77
C ASN A 15 3.68 16.83 -2.84
N ASN A 16 3.18 16.79 -4.07
CA ASN A 16 3.53 17.69 -5.16
C ASN A 16 3.24 19.15 -4.77
N THR A 17 4.30 19.95 -4.69
CA THR A 17 4.19 21.35 -4.29
C THR A 17 3.99 22.33 -5.45
N SER A 18 3.47 21.87 -6.60
CA SER A 18 3.15 22.74 -7.74
C SER A 18 2.06 23.75 -7.36
N ASP A 19 2.08 24.92 -8.01
CA ASP A 19 1.05 25.96 -7.80
C ASP A 19 -0.29 25.63 -8.52
N ASN A 20 -0.51 24.36 -8.90
CA ASN A 20 -1.67 23.92 -9.66
C ASN A 20 -2.82 23.46 -8.75
N ILE A 21 -4.04 23.61 -9.24
CA ILE A 21 -5.27 23.26 -8.53
C ILE A 21 -5.35 21.73 -8.35
N HIS A 22 -5.74 21.29 -7.14
CA HIS A 22 -5.78 19.89 -6.74
C HIS A 22 -6.96 19.16 -7.42
N PHE A 23 -6.79 17.89 -7.80
CA PHE A 23 -7.84 17.12 -8.48
C PHE A 23 -9.12 16.95 -7.64
N ARG A 24 -9.00 16.96 -6.31
CA ARG A 24 -10.12 16.97 -5.35
C ARG A 24 -11.12 18.11 -5.62
N ASP A 25 -10.64 19.28 -6.07
CA ASP A 25 -11.47 20.44 -6.37
C ASP A 25 -12.24 20.30 -7.71
N ILE A 26 -11.95 19.26 -8.50
CA ILE A 26 -12.66 18.87 -9.72
C ILE A 26 -13.77 17.84 -9.44
N LEU A 27 -13.60 17.01 -8.40
CA LEU A 27 -14.53 15.91 -8.10
C LEU A 27 -15.79 16.34 -7.31
N GLU A 28 -15.73 17.44 -6.54
CA GLU A 28 -16.90 18.01 -5.82
C GLU A 28 -18.02 18.55 -6.74
N GLN A 29 -17.83 18.64 -8.07
CA GLN A 29 -18.75 19.38 -8.95
C GLN A 29 -20.09 18.69 -9.28
N HIS A 30 -20.32 17.41 -8.94
CA HIS A 30 -21.50 16.69 -9.46
C HIS A 30 -22.32 15.84 -8.46
N VAL A 31 -22.59 16.33 -7.23
CA VAL A 31 -23.74 15.83 -6.44
C VAL A 31 -24.53 16.95 -5.77
N SER A 32 -25.78 17.18 -6.21
CA SER A 32 -26.83 17.71 -5.31
C SER A 32 -28.22 17.16 -5.69
N ARG A 33 -29.05 16.91 -4.68
CA ARG A 33 -30.32 16.15 -4.79
C ARG A 33 -31.54 17.07 -4.82
N ARG A 34 -32.39 16.99 -5.87
CA ARG A 34 -33.84 16.65 -5.82
C ARG A 34 -34.66 17.12 -7.03
N SER A 35 -35.35 16.17 -7.66
CA SER A 35 -36.82 16.22 -7.82
C SER A 35 -37.37 14.78 -7.91
N LEU A 36 -38.63 14.55 -7.55
CA LEU A 36 -39.22 13.23 -7.29
C LEU A 36 -40.55 13.04 -8.05
N ILE A 37 -40.82 11.80 -8.51
CA ILE A 37 -42.16 11.22 -8.84
C ILE A 37 -42.85 11.77 -10.12
N THR A 38 -43.10 10.94 -11.15
CA THR A 38 -44.43 10.27 -11.31
C THR A 38 -44.45 9.05 -12.28
N LYS A 39 -45.00 7.91 -11.79
CA LYS A 39 -45.82 6.85 -12.48
C LYS A 39 -45.25 6.15 -13.74
N ALA A 40 -44.97 4.82 -13.72
CA ALA A 40 -45.91 3.67 -13.79
C ALA A 40 -46.53 3.47 -15.21
N ALA A 41 -46.68 2.28 -15.81
CA ALA A 41 -46.46 0.85 -15.46
C ALA A 41 -46.20 0.04 -16.79
N SER A 42 -46.15 -1.30 -16.95
CA SER A 42 -46.66 -2.46 -16.17
C SER A 42 -46.00 -3.81 -16.57
N GLY A 43 -45.96 -4.78 -15.64
CA GLY A 43 -45.99 -6.24 -15.90
C GLY A 43 -44.66 -7.01 -16.09
N ALA A 44 -44.53 -8.31 -15.80
CA ALA A 44 -45.18 -9.23 -14.85
C ALA A 44 -44.63 -10.67 -15.07
N VAL A 45 -43.93 -11.20 -14.06
CA VAL A 45 -43.84 -12.62 -13.60
C VAL A 45 -44.02 -13.78 -14.61
N ALA A 46 -43.02 -14.68 -14.64
CA ALA A 46 -43.23 -16.13 -14.69
C ALA A 46 -42.02 -16.91 -14.11
N LEU A 47 -42.16 -17.50 -12.91
CA LEU A 47 -41.28 -18.59 -12.45
C LEU A 47 -41.80 -19.93 -13.00
N THR A 48 -40.91 -20.82 -13.43
CA THR A 48 -41.21 -22.26 -13.57
C THR A 48 -40.07 -23.12 -13.01
N LEU A 49 -40.33 -23.72 -11.84
CA LEU A 49 -39.55 -24.83 -11.28
C LEU A 49 -40.33 -26.12 -11.55
N ALA A 50 -39.71 -27.09 -12.21
CA ALA A 50 -40.19 -28.48 -12.28
C ALA A 50 -38.98 -29.43 -12.35
N SER A 51 -39.15 -30.65 -11.85
CA SER A 51 -38.05 -31.49 -11.35
C SER A 51 -38.04 -32.90 -11.97
N THR A 52 -36.98 -33.65 -11.64
CA THR A 52 -36.78 -35.11 -11.79
C THR A 52 -36.44 -35.64 -13.19
N LEU A 53 -35.32 -36.38 -13.24
CA LEU A 53 -35.35 -37.78 -13.67
C LEU A 53 -34.18 -38.56 -13.04
N THR A 54 -34.42 -39.78 -12.60
CA THR A 54 -33.39 -40.74 -12.16
C THR A 54 -33.43 -41.98 -13.02
N GLY A 55 -32.25 -42.47 -13.42
CA GLY A 55 -32.04 -43.85 -13.90
C GLY A 55 -32.39 -44.13 -15.36
N CYS A 56 -31.38 -44.56 -16.13
CA CYS A 56 -31.16 -46.00 -16.27
C CYS A 56 -29.73 -46.32 -16.74
N ASN A 57 -29.31 -47.53 -16.41
CA ASN A 57 -28.03 -48.14 -16.75
C ASN A 57 -28.11 -48.75 -18.15
N ASP A 58 -27.06 -48.66 -18.95
CA ASP A 58 -26.76 -49.72 -19.92
C ASP A 58 -25.25 -49.90 -20.05
N SER A 59 -24.84 -51.12 -20.38
CA SER A 59 -23.45 -51.59 -20.28
C SER A 59 -23.02 -52.14 -21.63
N ASP A 60 -21.85 -51.71 -22.12
CA ASP A 60 -21.08 -52.49 -23.08
C ASP A 60 -19.59 -52.24 -22.84
N ASP A 61 -18.83 -53.34 -22.82
CA ASP A 61 -17.40 -53.37 -22.54
C ASP A 61 -16.59 -52.90 -23.75
N ASP A 62 -15.56 -52.08 -23.54
CA ASP A 62 -14.35 -52.16 -24.35
C ASP A 62 -13.10 -51.88 -23.51
N SER A 63 -12.28 -52.92 -23.33
CA SER A 63 -11.21 -52.94 -22.34
C SER A 63 -9.91 -52.29 -22.86
N GLY A 64 -9.85 -50.96 -22.80
CA GLY A 64 -8.65 -50.17 -23.12
C GLY A 64 -7.98 -49.56 -21.89
N SER A 65 -7.18 -50.33 -21.14
CA SER A 65 -6.42 -49.84 -19.98
C SER A 65 -5.24 -48.94 -20.38
N ASN A 66 -5.53 -47.76 -20.93
CA ASN A 66 -4.59 -46.66 -20.93
C ASN A 66 -4.59 -46.03 -19.53
N ASN A 67 -3.65 -46.46 -18.69
CA ASN A 67 -3.22 -45.71 -17.52
C ASN A 67 -2.50 -44.43 -18.00
N GLY A 68 -3.28 -43.47 -18.49
CA GLY A 68 -2.85 -42.12 -18.85
C GLY A 68 -2.57 -41.29 -17.60
N GLY A 69 -1.71 -41.81 -16.71
CA GLY A 69 -1.13 -41.02 -15.64
C GLY A 69 -0.33 -39.89 -16.28
N THR A 70 -0.76 -38.66 -16.05
CA THR A 70 0.05 -37.48 -16.34
C THR A 70 1.43 -37.67 -15.69
N PRO A 71 2.55 -37.44 -16.41
CA PRO A 71 3.87 -37.54 -15.82
C PRO A 71 3.97 -36.69 -14.55
N PRO A 72 4.65 -37.14 -13.49
CA PRO A 72 4.82 -36.35 -12.28
C PRO A 72 5.41 -34.97 -12.63
N VAL A 73 4.63 -33.92 -12.39
CA VAL A 73 5.10 -32.55 -12.50
C VAL A 73 5.96 -32.26 -11.27
N ASP A 74 7.17 -31.76 -11.49
CA ASP A 74 8.00 -31.26 -10.39
C ASP A 74 7.32 -30.02 -9.78
N PRO A 75 6.85 -30.07 -8.52
CA PRO A 75 6.10 -28.98 -7.89
C PRO A 75 6.94 -27.70 -7.68
N ASN A 76 8.27 -27.79 -7.82
CA ASN A 76 9.20 -26.67 -7.71
C ASN A 76 9.60 -26.08 -9.06
N LYS A 77 9.21 -26.71 -10.18
CA LYS A 77 9.52 -26.20 -11.52
C LYS A 77 8.55 -25.08 -11.91
N ARG A 78 9.07 -24.01 -12.51
CA ARG A 78 8.26 -22.98 -13.18
C ARG A 78 7.33 -23.61 -14.22
N PRO A 79 6.02 -23.30 -14.22
CA PRO A 79 5.14 -23.67 -15.33
C PRO A 79 5.66 -23.13 -16.66
N GLU A 80 5.64 -23.95 -17.71
CA GLU A 80 6.04 -23.55 -19.07
C GLU A 80 4.97 -22.69 -19.75
N LYS A 81 3.73 -22.79 -19.28
CA LYS A 81 2.57 -21.99 -19.69
C LYS A 81 1.52 -21.99 -18.58
N LEU A 82 0.72 -20.93 -18.51
CA LEU A 82 -0.46 -20.89 -17.65
C LEU A 82 -1.60 -21.71 -18.27
N THR A 83 -2.23 -22.58 -17.48
CA THR A 83 -3.23 -23.56 -17.96
C THR A 83 -4.61 -23.43 -17.32
N PHE A 84 -4.72 -22.81 -16.15
CA PHE A 84 -6.01 -22.56 -15.49
C PHE A 84 -6.89 -21.64 -16.34
N THR A 85 -8.21 -21.88 -16.36
CA THR A 85 -9.16 -20.99 -17.05
C THR A 85 -9.11 -19.59 -16.43
N ALA A 86 -8.87 -18.56 -17.24
CA ALA A 86 -8.83 -17.19 -16.74
C ALA A 86 -10.20 -16.79 -16.14
N VAL A 87 -10.18 -16.09 -15.01
CA VAL A 87 -11.42 -15.56 -14.40
C VAL A 87 -11.91 -14.38 -15.24
N ALA A 88 -13.20 -14.41 -15.60
CA ALA A 88 -13.85 -13.34 -16.33
C ALA A 88 -14.04 -12.10 -15.45
N LYS A 89 -13.91 -10.91 -16.07
CA LYS A 89 -14.27 -9.61 -15.48
C LYS A 89 -15.69 -9.66 -14.89
N ASN A 90 -15.86 -9.18 -13.66
CA ASN A 90 -17.14 -9.21 -12.95
C ASN A 90 -17.17 -8.23 -11.76
N HIS A 91 -18.38 -7.96 -11.28
CA HIS A 91 -18.67 -7.13 -10.09
C HIS A 91 -19.30 -7.93 -8.95
N ASN A 92 -18.97 -9.22 -8.82
CA ASN A 92 -19.55 -10.06 -7.77
C ASN A 92 -19.07 -9.60 -6.38
N ASP A 93 -19.90 -9.75 -5.36
CA ASP A 93 -19.52 -9.43 -3.98
C ASP A 93 -18.80 -10.61 -3.27
N ILE A 94 -17.91 -11.31 -4.00
CA ILE A 94 -17.11 -12.45 -3.55
C ILE A 94 -15.75 -12.48 -4.25
N VAL A 95 -14.74 -13.09 -3.63
CA VAL A 95 -13.52 -13.49 -4.33
C VAL A 95 -13.85 -14.66 -5.26
N THR A 96 -13.75 -14.40 -6.56
CA THR A 96 -13.98 -15.35 -7.65
C THR A 96 -12.64 -15.93 -8.13
N VAL A 97 -12.48 -17.25 -8.06
CA VAL A 97 -11.24 -17.99 -8.42
C VAL A 97 -11.49 -18.97 -9.59
N PRO A 98 -10.45 -19.56 -10.22
CA PRO A 98 -10.64 -20.43 -11.38
C PRO A 98 -11.34 -21.74 -11.01
N GLU A 99 -11.90 -22.41 -12.01
CA GLU A 99 -12.41 -23.78 -11.82
C GLU A 99 -11.29 -24.71 -11.31
N GLY A 100 -11.64 -25.61 -10.38
CA GLY A 100 -10.69 -26.46 -9.65
C GLY A 100 -10.08 -25.81 -8.38
N TYR A 101 -10.25 -24.50 -8.18
CA TYR A 101 -9.80 -23.80 -6.97
C TYR A 101 -10.96 -23.52 -5.99
N GLU A 102 -10.61 -23.19 -4.75
CA GLU A 102 -11.50 -22.64 -3.72
C GLU A 102 -10.82 -21.53 -2.92
N ALA A 103 -11.63 -20.57 -2.43
CA ALA A 103 -11.19 -19.42 -1.67
C ALA A 103 -11.91 -19.39 -0.31
N ASN A 104 -11.14 -19.41 0.78
CA ASN A 104 -11.63 -19.47 2.15
C ASN A 104 -11.12 -18.27 2.97
N VAL A 105 -12.02 -17.51 3.59
CA VAL A 105 -11.64 -16.42 4.51
C VAL A 105 -11.16 -17.03 5.84
N ILE A 106 -9.98 -16.63 6.30
CA ILE A 106 -9.35 -17.18 7.52
C ILE A 106 -9.15 -16.15 8.65
N TYR A 107 -9.17 -14.85 8.33
CA TYR A 107 -8.88 -13.78 9.30
C TYR A 107 -9.44 -12.45 8.81
N ALA A 108 -10.39 -11.85 9.53
CA ALA A 108 -11.05 -10.60 9.14
C ALA A 108 -11.01 -9.55 10.26
N LEU A 109 -11.14 -8.25 9.92
CA LEU A 109 -11.16 -7.12 10.86
C LEU A 109 -11.91 -7.44 12.17
N GLY A 110 -11.25 -7.33 13.31
CA GLY A 110 -11.84 -7.57 14.63
C GLY A 110 -11.85 -9.04 15.11
N ASP A 111 -11.44 -10.01 14.28
CA ASP A 111 -11.30 -11.41 14.69
C ASP A 111 -10.23 -11.55 15.79
N SER A 112 -10.56 -12.31 16.83
CA SER A 112 -9.66 -12.47 17.97
C SER A 112 -8.51 -13.45 17.70
N ILE A 113 -7.28 -13.05 18.02
CA ILE A 113 -6.08 -13.89 17.98
C ILE A 113 -5.76 -14.57 19.32
N ASN A 114 -6.62 -14.41 20.34
CA ASN A 114 -6.39 -14.92 21.69
C ASN A 114 -7.67 -15.54 22.28
N PRO A 115 -7.66 -16.78 22.83
CA PRO A 115 -8.87 -17.46 23.33
C PRO A 115 -9.54 -16.76 24.51
N ARG A 116 -8.87 -15.81 25.18
CA ARG A 116 -9.44 -15.02 26.29
C ARG A 116 -10.28 -13.84 25.80
N VAL A 117 -10.17 -13.46 24.53
CA VAL A 117 -10.94 -12.38 23.91
C VAL A 117 -11.98 -13.01 22.99
N GLY A 118 -13.26 -12.84 23.33
CA GLY A 118 -14.37 -13.36 22.53
C GLY A 118 -14.46 -12.72 21.16
N ASP A 119 -15.21 -13.35 20.27
CA ASP A 119 -15.39 -12.87 18.88
C ASP A 119 -16.07 -11.49 18.83
N TRP A 120 -16.03 -10.86 17.67
CA TRP A 120 -16.60 -9.52 17.46
C TRP A 120 -18.13 -9.56 17.41
N ASP A 121 -18.80 -8.62 18.10
CA ASP A 121 -20.25 -8.43 18.08
C ASP A 121 -20.57 -6.95 17.84
N ASP A 122 -21.18 -6.63 16.70
CA ASP A 122 -21.56 -5.27 16.33
C ASP A 122 -22.61 -4.66 17.27
N ASN A 123 -23.41 -5.50 17.94
CA ASN A 123 -24.40 -5.06 18.93
C ASN A 123 -23.76 -4.75 20.29
N LYS A 124 -22.53 -5.23 20.51
CA LYS A 124 -21.78 -5.10 21.76
C LYS A 124 -20.31 -4.82 21.48
N ILE A 125 -20.09 -3.71 20.78
CA ILE A 125 -18.78 -3.22 20.31
C ILE A 125 -17.70 -3.44 21.41
N PRO A 126 -16.72 -4.32 21.16
CA PRO A 126 -15.59 -4.51 22.06
C PRO A 126 -14.82 -3.20 22.31
N SER A 127 -14.31 -3.02 23.53
CA SER A 127 -13.53 -1.83 23.90
C SER A 127 -12.29 -1.67 23.03
N GLY A 128 -11.86 -0.43 22.81
CA GLY A 128 -10.66 -0.10 22.04
C GLY A 128 -9.41 -0.86 22.46
N PRO A 129 -9.10 -0.99 23.77
CA PRO A 129 -7.97 -1.81 24.25
C PRO A 129 -8.02 -3.28 23.79
N SER A 130 -9.20 -3.84 23.51
CA SER A 130 -9.30 -5.24 23.06
C SER A 130 -8.67 -5.49 21.68
N PHE A 131 -8.45 -4.44 20.87
CA PHE A 131 -7.78 -4.57 19.57
C PHE A 131 -6.30 -4.94 19.66
N GLN A 132 -5.67 -4.84 20.84
CA GLN A 132 -4.36 -5.46 21.09
C GLN A 132 -4.35 -7.00 20.85
N PHE A 133 -5.53 -7.62 20.83
CA PHE A 133 -5.74 -9.06 20.60
C PHE A 133 -6.75 -9.36 19.48
N ARG A 134 -6.99 -8.41 18.57
CA ARG A 134 -7.86 -8.59 17.40
C ARG A 134 -7.14 -8.21 16.12
N SER A 135 -7.61 -8.70 14.98
CA SER A 135 -7.19 -8.16 13.68
C SER A 135 -7.40 -6.66 13.60
N GLY A 136 -6.46 -5.99 12.94
CA GLY A 136 -6.63 -4.61 12.50
C GLY A 136 -7.64 -4.49 11.36
N ASP A 137 -7.71 -3.31 10.75
CA ASP A 137 -8.46 -3.10 9.51
C ASP A 137 -7.52 -3.17 8.31
N CYS A 138 -8.04 -2.98 7.08
CA CYS A 138 -7.23 -2.68 5.89
C CYS A 138 -6.00 -3.59 5.77
N HIS A 139 -6.24 -4.89 5.65
CA HIS A 139 -5.17 -5.90 5.63
C HIS A 139 -4.35 -5.76 4.33
N ASP A 140 -3.05 -5.57 4.44
CA ASP A 140 -2.18 -5.22 3.31
C ASP A 140 -0.98 -6.20 3.19
N GLY A 141 0.25 -5.73 2.93
CA GLY A 141 1.44 -6.53 2.68
C GLY A 141 1.60 -7.67 3.69
N MET A 142 2.02 -8.86 3.23
CA MET A 142 2.17 -10.02 4.10
C MET A 142 3.30 -10.98 3.70
N HIS A 143 3.70 -11.82 4.65
CA HIS A 143 4.64 -12.91 4.39
C HIS A 143 4.33 -14.13 5.26
N PHE A 144 4.60 -15.32 4.72
CA PHE A 144 4.49 -16.60 5.43
C PHE A 144 5.88 -17.08 5.85
N PHE A 145 6.12 -17.19 7.16
CA PHE A 145 7.34 -17.75 7.72
C PHE A 145 7.07 -19.16 8.25
N GLY A 146 7.65 -20.19 7.61
CA GLY A 146 7.54 -21.57 8.09
C GLY A 146 8.07 -21.72 9.52
N LEU A 147 7.32 -22.39 10.39
CA LEU A 147 7.65 -22.56 11.81
C LEU A 147 8.15 -23.98 12.08
N ASN A 148 9.44 -24.11 12.35
CA ASN A 148 9.99 -25.35 12.88
C ASN A 148 9.63 -25.47 14.36
N THR A 149 8.59 -26.24 14.67
CA THR A 149 8.04 -26.39 16.04
C THR A 149 9.01 -27.02 17.03
N SER A 150 10.05 -27.72 16.58
CA SER A 150 11.08 -28.29 17.45
C SER A 150 12.11 -27.26 17.90
N THR A 151 12.36 -26.21 17.11
CA THR A 151 13.30 -25.14 17.44
C THR A 151 12.62 -23.82 17.81
N SER A 152 11.32 -23.67 17.52
CA SER A 152 10.56 -22.40 17.63
C SER A 152 11.17 -21.27 16.79
N ARG A 153 11.62 -21.60 15.58
CA ARG A 153 12.36 -20.71 14.67
C ARG A 153 11.90 -20.82 13.21
N PHE A 154 12.33 -19.87 12.40
CA PHE A 154 12.09 -19.83 10.96
C PHE A 154 12.76 -21.00 10.26
N ASP A 155 12.02 -21.64 9.36
CA ASP A 155 12.48 -22.72 8.48
C ASP A 155 11.71 -22.62 7.16
N GLU A 156 12.41 -22.16 6.10
CA GLU A 156 11.84 -21.90 4.78
C GLU A 156 11.25 -23.14 4.09
N SER A 157 11.56 -24.35 4.59
CA SER A 157 11.03 -25.61 4.04
C SER A 157 9.65 -26.01 4.61
N VAL A 158 9.23 -25.41 5.73
CA VAL A 158 8.04 -25.86 6.46
C VAL A 158 6.76 -25.24 5.90
N SER A 159 5.87 -26.09 5.36
CA SER A 159 4.58 -25.68 4.77
C SER A 159 3.34 -26.02 5.60
N ALA A 160 3.46 -26.88 6.61
CA ALA A 160 2.32 -27.38 7.38
C ALA A 160 1.91 -26.44 8.54
N GLU A 161 2.86 -25.64 9.05
CA GLU A 161 2.67 -24.79 10.24
C GLU A 161 3.62 -23.59 10.12
N GLY A 162 3.14 -22.38 10.42
CA GLY A 162 3.91 -21.16 10.18
C GLY A 162 3.28 -19.89 10.73
N LEU A 163 4.06 -18.82 10.76
CA LEU A 163 3.60 -17.49 11.15
C LEU A 163 3.25 -16.72 9.88
N LEU A 164 1.97 -16.39 9.72
CA LEU A 164 1.54 -15.41 8.71
C LEU A 164 1.63 -14.03 9.37
N VAL A 165 2.46 -13.17 8.80
CA VAL A 165 2.69 -11.80 9.28
C VAL A 165 2.11 -10.86 8.22
N MET A 166 1.24 -9.95 8.63
CA MET A 166 0.54 -9.05 7.70
C MET A 166 0.34 -7.65 8.29
N ASN A 167 0.33 -6.68 7.41
CA ASN A 167 0.06 -5.30 7.72
C ASN A 167 -1.44 -5.00 7.88
N HIS A 168 -1.71 -3.86 8.52
CA HIS A 168 -3.00 -3.23 8.71
C HIS A 168 -2.80 -1.74 8.45
N GLU A 169 -3.11 -1.32 7.22
CA GLU A 169 -2.63 -0.08 6.65
C GLU A 169 -3.34 1.12 7.28
N TYR A 170 -4.59 1.38 6.91
CA TYR A 170 -5.45 2.41 7.50
C TYR A 170 -6.67 1.80 8.21
N ILE A 171 -7.75 2.58 8.35
CA ILE A 171 -9.04 2.14 8.88
C ILE A 171 -10.22 2.74 8.10
N ASN A 172 -11.27 1.95 7.91
CA ASN A 172 -12.57 2.49 7.52
C ASN A 172 -13.36 2.84 8.80
N GLN A 173 -13.26 4.09 9.26
CA GLN A 173 -13.94 4.56 10.48
C GLN A 173 -15.46 4.32 10.46
N THR A 174 -16.11 4.34 9.27
CA THR A 174 -17.55 4.07 9.11
C THR A 174 -17.91 2.64 9.55
N PHE A 175 -17.03 1.66 9.34
CA PHE A 175 -17.27 0.24 9.67
C PHE A 175 -16.54 -0.26 10.91
N LEU A 176 -15.45 0.39 11.32
CA LEU A 176 -14.78 0.14 12.60
C LEU A 176 -15.65 0.57 13.80
N HIS A 177 -16.50 1.59 13.61
CA HIS A 177 -17.47 2.06 14.60
C HIS A 177 -18.90 1.94 14.06
N PRO A 178 -19.75 1.01 14.57
CA PRO A 178 -21.15 0.87 14.14
C PRO A 178 -22.09 2.08 14.28
N LYS A 179 -21.61 3.20 14.84
CA LYS A 179 -22.33 4.49 14.89
C LYS A 179 -21.67 5.58 14.02
N GLY A 180 -20.68 5.21 13.22
CA GLY A 180 -19.66 6.09 12.70
C GLY A 180 -18.70 6.61 13.79
N PRO A 181 -17.60 7.27 13.39
CA PRO A 181 -16.73 8.02 14.30
C PRO A 181 -17.51 9.16 14.99
N THR A 182 -17.37 9.32 16.30
CA THR A 182 -18.13 10.32 17.07
C THR A 182 -17.25 11.44 17.64
N LYS A 183 -17.89 12.55 18.05
CA LYS A 183 -17.24 13.66 18.76
C LYS A 183 -18.09 14.10 19.96
N VAL A 184 -17.43 14.35 21.09
CA VAL A 184 -18.00 14.95 22.31
C VAL A 184 -17.24 16.24 22.57
N ASP A 185 -17.96 17.37 22.68
CA ASP A 185 -17.38 18.72 22.83
C ASP A 185 -16.22 19.02 21.84
N GLY A 186 -16.42 18.60 20.59
CA GLY A 186 -15.46 18.77 19.48
C GLY A 186 -14.34 17.74 19.41
N ARG A 187 -14.21 16.85 20.41
CA ARG A 187 -13.09 15.90 20.57
C ARG A 187 -13.50 14.46 20.27
N ARG A 188 -12.57 13.63 19.77
CA ARG A 188 -12.77 12.19 19.64
C ARG A 188 -12.82 11.51 21.02
N PRO A 189 -13.73 10.55 21.27
CA PRO A 189 -13.71 9.73 22.48
C PRO A 189 -12.43 8.89 22.56
N GLU A 190 -11.90 8.75 23.78
CA GLU A 190 -10.65 8.01 24.02
C GLU A 190 -10.73 6.54 23.57
N ASP A 191 -11.82 5.84 23.89
CA ASP A 191 -12.03 4.44 23.47
C ASP A 191 -12.09 4.26 21.94
N GLU A 192 -12.59 5.27 21.21
CA GLU A 192 -12.52 5.28 19.74
C GLU A 192 -11.08 5.43 19.28
N VAL A 193 -10.31 6.41 19.79
CA VAL A 193 -8.91 6.59 19.38
C VAL A 193 -8.01 5.41 19.77
N ILE A 194 -8.25 4.76 20.92
CA ILE A 194 -7.54 3.52 21.30
C ILE A 194 -7.92 2.37 20.37
N ARG A 195 -9.18 2.28 19.91
CA ARG A 195 -9.61 1.31 18.90
C ARG A 195 -8.88 1.54 17.58
N GLU A 196 -8.91 2.77 17.09
CA GLU A 196 -8.31 3.19 15.82
C GLU A 196 -6.79 2.97 15.81
N THR A 197 -6.06 3.47 16.82
CA THR A 197 -4.60 3.29 16.93
C THR A 197 -4.17 1.82 17.06
N ASN A 198 -4.99 0.97 17.67
CA ASN A 198 -4.75 -0.48 17.73
C ASN A 198 -5.28 -1.25 16.50
N ALA A 199 -6.06 -0.62 15.62
CA ALA A 199 -6.49 -1.23 14.37
C ALA A 199 -5.45 -1.08 13.25
N HIS A 200 -4.48 -0.17 13.37
CA HIS A 200 -3.32 -0.05 12.48
C HIS A 200 -2.16 -0.96 12.91
N GLY A 201 -1.17 -1.17 12.03
CA GLY A 201 0.11 -1.79 12.36
C GLY A 201 0.30 -3.14 11.70
N VAL A 202 0.65 -4.17 12.50
CA VAL A 202 0.95 -5.52 12.01
C VAL A 202 0.29 -6.57 12.90
N SER A 203 -0.21 -7.65 12.30
CA SER A 203 -0.57 -8.90 12.99
C SER A 203 0.48 -9.97 12.72
N VAL A 204 0.91 -10.66 13.78
CA VAL A 204 1.56 -11.97 13.67
C VAL A 204 0.51 -13.00 14.07
N VAL A 205 0.14 -13.92 13.18
CA VAL A 205 -0.80 -15.01 13.48
C VAL A 205 -0.20 -16.36 13.11
N HIS A 206 -0.28 -17.30 14.05
CA HIS A 206 0.17 -18.66 13.84
C HIS A 206 -0.92 -19.47 13.12
N ILE A 207 -0.61 -19.95 11.92
CA ILE A 207 -1.49 -20.79 11.11
C ILE A 207 -1.03 -22.24 11.01
N LYS A 208 -1.99 -23.16 10.91
CA LYS A 208 -1.81 -24.61 10.71
C LYS A 208 -2.59 -25.05 9.48
N LYS A 209 -1.93 -25.77 8.57
CA LYS A 209 -2.51 -26.35 7.36
C LYS A 209 -2.66 -27.87 7.52
N ASP A 210 -3.89 -28.37 7.43
CA ASP A 210 -4.16 -29.80 7.44
C ASP A 210 -3.66 -30.45 6.14
N ALA A 211 -2.78 -31.45 6.26
CA ALA A 211 -2.10 -32.04 5.10
C ALA A 211 -3.03 -32.80 4.14
N ALA A 212 -4.16 -33.33 4.64
CA ALA A 212 -5.10 -34.14 3.86
C ALA A 212 -6.16 -33.29 3.15
N THR A 213 -6.64 -32.23 3.80
CA THR A 213 -7.74 -31.37 3.34
C THR A 213 -7.30 -30.01 2.84
N GLN A 214 -6.01 -29.65 2.98
CA GLN A 214 -5.44 -28.31 2.75
C GLN A 214 -6.08 -27.17 3.57
N LYS A 215 -6.98 -27.50 4.51
CA LYS A 215 -7.65 -26.51 5.35
C LYS A 215 -6.65 -25.77 6.25
N VAL A 216 -6.67 -24.45 6.19
CA VAL A 216 -5.88 -23.58 7.09
C VAL A 216 -6.73 -23.09 8.26
N VAL A 217 -6.15 -23.04 9.47
CA VAL A 217 -6.75 -22.47 10.69
C VAL A 217 -5.73 -21.66 11.48
N ILE A 218 -6.18 -20.62 12.19
CA ILE A 218 -5.36 -19.87 13.17
C ILE A 218 -5.36 -20.60 14.51
N ASP A 219 -4.17 -20.87 15.05
CA ASP A 219 -4.01 -21.32 16.43
C ASP A 219 -4.05 -20.13 17.38
N LYS A 220 -5.25 -19.80 17.88
CA LYS A 220 -5.44 -18.71 18.87
C LYS A 220 -4.62 -18.93 20.17
N SER A 221 -4.20 -20.16 20.48
CA SER A 221 -3.43 -20.46 21.70
C SER A 221 -1.92 -20.20 21.58
N SER A 222 -1.45 -19.89 20.38
CA SER A 222 -0.04 -19.63 20.09
C SER A 222 0.55 -18.46 20.86
N VAL A 223 1.77 -18.65 21.38
CA VAL A 223 2.57 -17.60 22.04
C VAL A 223 3.13 -16.57 21.05
N PHE A 224 3.13 -16.87 19.75
CA PHE A 224 3.57 -15.95 18.69
C PHE A 224 2.49 -14.95 18.29
N ASN A 225 1.21 -15.20 18.64
CA ASN A 225 0.11 -14.33 18.24
C ASN A 225 0.23 -12.97 18.94
N ARG A 226 0.44 -11.91 18.16
CA ARG A 226 0.52 -10.54 18.69
C ARG A 226 0.10 -9.49 17.66
N ARG A 227 -0.24 -8.32 18.18
CA ARG A 227 -0.36 -7.07 17.43
C ARG A 227 0.83 -6.17 17.70
N ILE A 228 1.37 -5.58 16.64
CA ILE A 228 2.19 -4.37 16.68
C ILE A 228 1.26 -3.26 16.18
N THR A 229 1.26 -2.10 16.82
CA THR A 229 0.25 -1.04 16.57
C THR A 229 0.86 0.35 16.54
N ALA A 230 0.06 1.36 16.21
CA ALA A 230 0.44 2.78 16.26
C ALA A 230 0.83 3.27 17.68
N SER A 231 0.77 2.42 18.71
CA SER A 231 1.18 2.73 20.09
C SER A 231 2.31 1.85 20.64
N THR A 232 2.80 0.86 19.87
CA THR A 232 3.89 -0.05 20.30
C THR A 232 5.22 0.70 20.43
N GLU A 233 5.97 0.50 21.50
CA GLU A 233 7.31 1.10 21.63
C GLU A 233 8.30 0.49 20.61
N MET A 234 9.10 1.34 19.96
CA MET A 234 10.03 0.96 18.91
C MET A 234 11.39 1.64 19.11
N ASP A 235 12.44 0.97 18.68
CA ASP A 235 13.81 1.52 18.71
C ASP A 235 14.20 2.09 17.33
N PHE A 236 15.08 3.09 17.31
CA PHE A 236 15.70 3.62 16.09
C PHE A 236 17.12 3.06 15.93
N ALA A 237 17.40 2.54 14.74
CA ALA A 237 18.74 2.10 14.34
C ALA A 237 19.15 2.69 12.98
N GLY A 238 20.44 2.71 12.67
CA GLY A 238 20.98 3.32 11.44
C GLY A 238 21.30 4.82 11.55
N ALA A 239 21.42 5.47 10.38
CA ALA A 239 22.08 6.77 10.22
C ALA A 239 21.40 7.98 10.89
N ALA A 240 20.07 7.99 11.04
CA ALA A 240 19.37 9.08 11.73
C ALA A 240 19.11 8.80 13.22
N ALA A 241 19.34 7.58 13.69
CA ALA A 241 19.13 7.23 15.09
C ALA A 241 20.00 8.08 16.02
N GLY A 242 19.38 8.72 17.02
CA GLY A 242 20.03 9.67 17.93
C GLY A 242 20.23 11.08 17.38
N SER A 243 19.78 11.37 16.16
CA SER A 243 19.76 12.73 15.61
C SER A 243 18.70 13.61 16.29
N GLY A 244 19.00 14.89 16.48
CA GLY A 244 18.03 15.87 16.97
C GLY A 244 16.75 15.97 16.12
N LEU A 245 16.80 15.53 14.85
CA LEU A 245 15.65 15.44 13.95
C LEU A 245 14.57 14.44 14.42
N LEU A 246 14.93 13.44 15.23
CA LEU A 246 14.01 12.44 15.81
C LEU A 246 13.73 12.68 17.30
N ALA A 247 14.29 13.74 17.88
CA ALA A 247 14.10 14.05 19.29
C ALA A 247 12.68 14.59 19.53
N THR A 248 11.98 13.98 20.49
CA THR A 248 10.63 14.34 20.93
C THR A 248 10.54 14.34 22.44
N ARG A 249 9.42 14.79 23.03
CA ARG A 249 9.14 14.67 24.46
C ARG A 249 9.23 13.23 24.99
N PHE A 250 8.74 12.25 24.23
CA PHE A 250 8.87 10.82 24.61
C PHE A 250 10.31 10.33 24.54
N SER A 251 11.07 10.80 23.55
CA SER A 251 12.41 10.31 23.23
C SER A 251 13.42 11.47 23.10
N PRO A 252 13.83 12.11 24.21
CA PRO A 252 14.78 13.23 24.16
C PRO A 252 16.16 12.83 23.60
N THR A 253 16.52 11.55 23.69
CA THR A 253 17.76 10.99 23.16
C THR A 253 17.63 10.51 21.70
N ALA A 254 16.45 10.63 21.08
CA ALA A 254 16.20 10.26 19.68
C ALA A 254 16.52 8.78 19.33
N ARG A 255 16.46 7.87 20.33
CA ARG A 255 16.73 6.43 20.15
C ARG A 255 15.48 5.54 20.13
N LYS A 256 14.32 6.10 20.50
CA LYS A 256 13.03 5.40 20.54
C LYS A 256 11.91 6.21 19.87
N THR A 257 10.82 5.55 19.51
CA THR A 257 9.51 6.16 19.20
C THR A 257 8.38 5.26 19.70
N ARG A 258 7.13 5.69 19.50
CA ARG A 258 5.95 4.83 19.64
C ARG A 258 5.22 4.75 18.31
N GLY A 259 5.07 3.53 17.81
CA GLY A 259 4.11 3.18 16.77
C GLY A 259 4.70 3.00 15.38
N THR A 260 3.95 2.19 14.63
CA THR A 260 3.95 2.11 13.16
C THR A 260 2.49 2.19 12.71
N HIS A 261 2.20 2.92 11.65
CA HIS A 261 0.86 3.09 11.08
C HIS A 261 0.96 3.36 9.59
N ASN A 262 -0.14 3.16 8.87
CA ASN A 262 -0.16 3.25 7.40
C ASN A 262 0.92 2.34 6.81
N ASN A 263 0.74 1.08 7.19
CA ASN A 263 1.60 -0.05 6.89
C ASN A 263 1.12 -0.69 5.60
N CYS A 264 1.79 -0.39 4.49
CA CYS A 264 1.33 -0.73 3.15
C CYS A 264 1.78 -2.14 2.72
N GLY A 265 2.53 -2.27 1.63
CA GLY A 265 3.20 -3.49 1.20
C GLY A 265 4.25 -4.00 2.20
N ASN A 266 5.12 -4.91 1.76
CA ASN A 266 6.07 -5.51 2.70
C ASN A 266 7.39 -5.97 2.09
N GLY A 267 8.35 -6.21 2.98
CA GLY A 267 9.54 -7.00 2.70
C GLY A 267 9.66 -8.18 3.65
N HIS A 268 10.62 -9.04 3.36
CA HIS A 268 11.11 -10.06 4.29
C HIS A 268 12.61 -10.20 4.12
N THR A 269 13.30 -10.54 5.20
CA THR A 269 14.75 -10.68 5.20
C THR A 269 15.15 -12.15 5.07
N PRO A 270 16.31 -12.46 4.46
CA PRO A 270 16.78 -13.83 4.37
C PRO A 270 17.18 -14.42 5.74
N TRP A 271 17.12 -13.65 6.84
CA TRP A 271 17.30 -14.18 8.20
C TRP A 271 16.01 -14.45 8.97
N GLY A 272 14.83 -14.29 8.34
CA GLY A 272 13.55 -14.65 8.92
C GLY A 272 12.90 -13.53 9.75
N THR A 273 13.22 -12.27 9.47
CA THR A 273 12.49 -11.10 9.98
C THR A 273 11.59 -10.51 8.90
N TYR A 274 10.51 -9.88 9.31
CA TYR A 274 9.55 -9.18 8.48
C TYR A 274 9.89 -7.70 8.40
N LEU A 275 9.67 -7.09 7.23
CA LEU A 275 9.79 -5.65 7.05
C LEU A 275 8.40 -5.11 6.73
N THR A 276 7.90 -4.22 7.58
CA THR A 276 6.71 -3.41 7.31
C THR A 276 7.15 -2.00 6.96
N THR A 277 6.39 -1.37 6.08
CA THR A 277 6.67 -0.07 5.48
C THR A 277 5.76 1.01 6.06
N GLU A 278 6.12 2.27 5.93
CA GLU A 278 5.30 3.39 6.40
C GLU A 278 5.16 4.38 5.23
N GLU A 279 3.92 4.54 4.75
CA GLU A 279 3.63 5.01 3.40
C GLU A 279 3.02 6.43 3.42
N ASN A 280 1.70 6.60 3.35
CA ASN A 280 0.94 7.82 3.64
C ASN A 280 0.92 8.24 5.14
N PHE A 281 2.02 8.01 5.87
CA PHE A 281 2.14 8.24 7.31
C PHE A 281 1.88 9.69 7.77
N ILE A 282 1.98 10.68 6.88
CA ILE A 282 1.99 12.10 7.24
C ILE A 282 0.60 12.63 7.62
N GLY A 283 -0.48 12.12 7.01
CA GLY A 283 -1.85 12.61 7.24
C GLY A 283 -2.34 12.43 8.68
N TYR A 284 -1.64 11.63 9.47
CA TYR A 284 -1.88 11.35 10.88
C TYR A 284 -1.45 12.48 11.82
N PHE A 285 -0.69 13.46 11.31
CA PHE A 285 -0.21 14.59 12.08
C PHE A 285 -0.99 15.86 11.81
N GLN A 286 -1.39 16.53 12.88
CA GLN A 286 -1.99 17.85 12.83
C GLN A 286 -0.90 18.93 12.97
N ARG A 287 -0.94 19.93 12.10
CA ARG A 287 -0.19 21.19 12.24
C ARG A 287 -1.13 22.35 12.00
N SER A 288 -1.14 23.32 12.91
CA SER A 288 -2.06 24.46 12.88
C SER A 288 -1.56 25.64 12.05
N GLY A 289 -0.29 25.63 11.63
CA GLY A 289 0.40 26.75 11.02
C GLY A 289 0.79 27.87 12.01
N SER A 290 0.17 27.93 13.20
CA SER A 290 0.47 28.96 14.22
C SER A 290 1.94 28.99 14.69
N ASP A 291 2.70 27.93 14.41
CA ASP A 291 4.13 27.80 14.68
C ASP A 291 5.06 28.31 13.55
N GLU A 292 4.54 28.80 12.42
CA GLU A 292 5.34 29.15 11.22
C GLU A 292 6.47 30.15 11.50
N TYR A 293 6.24 31.13 12.40
CA TYR A 293 7.25 32.10 12.83
C TYR A 293 8.29 31.53 13.82
N ALA A 294 8.02 30.38 14.42
CA ALA A 294 8.95 29.65 15.30
C ALA A 294 9.76 28.57 14.56
N ARG A 295 9.47 28.33 13.27
CA ARG A 295 10.19 27.39 12.40
C ARG A 295 11.35 28.04 11.66
N THR A 296 12.44 27.30 11.54
CA THR A 296 13.53 27.61 10.61
C THR A 296 13.10 27.35 9.16
N ASP A 297 13.75 27.99 8.19
CA ASP A 297 13.38 27.82 6.78
C ASP A 297 13.63 26.40 6.26
N ALA A 298 14.63 25.71 6.80
CA ALA A 298 14.86 24.30 6.53
C ALA A 298 13.68 23.43 7.02
N GLU A 299 13.13 23.67 8.21
CA GLU A 299 11.93 22.97 8.67
C GLU A 299 10.73 23.24 7.76
N LYS A 300 10.53 24.48 7.30
CA LYS A 300 9.43 24.83 6.39
C LYS A 300 9.53 24.11 5.06
N ILE A 301 10.73 24.05 4.47
CA ILE A 301 11.00 23.30 3.22
C ILE A 301 10.68 21.82 3.41
N ALA A 302 11.18 21.20 4.49
CA ALA A 302 10.92 19.80 4.80
C ALA A 302 9.43 19.52 5.05
N LEU A 303 8.77 20.32 5.88
CA LEU A 303 7.33 20.17 6.16
C LEU A 303 6.50 20.32 4.87
N LYS A 304 6.80 21.31 4.02
CA LYS A 304 6.09 21.49 2.73
C LYS A 304 6.21 20.27 1.84
N ARG A 305 7.43 19.76 1.65
CA ARG A 305 7.68 18.60 0.77
C ARG A 305 7.09 17.28 1.29
N TYR A 306 6.92 17.14 2.60
CA TYR A 306 6.37 15.91 3.17
C TYR A 306 4.88 16.01 3.51
N GLY A 307 4.18 17.11 3.18
CA GLY A 307 2.71 17.21 3.32
C GLY A 307 2.18 18.01 4.52
N LEU A 308 3.04 18.63 5.33
CA LEU A 308 2.68 19.51 6.47
C LEU A 308 3.10 20.97 6.26
N GLY A 309 3.25 21.38 5.00
CA GLY A 309 3.32 22.78 4.63
C GLY A 309 2.00 23.49 4.91
N VAL A 310 2.08 24.76 5.27
CA VAL A 310 0.90 25.62 5.39
C VAL A 310 0.32 25.89 4.00
N LYS A 311 -1.00 25.81 3.83
CA LYS A 311 -1.67 26.03 2.54
C LYS A 311 -2.06 27.49 2.33
N LYS A 312 -2.15 27.92 1.07
CA LYS A 312 -2.36 29.33 0.71
C LYS A 312 -3.75 29.86 1.07
N ASP A 313 -4.75 29.00 1.10
CA ASP A 313 -6.11 29.31 1.55
C ASP A 313 -6.20 29.59 3.06
N GLU A 314 -5.28 29.04 3.85
CA GLU A 314 -5.15 29.33 5.27
C GLU A 314 -4.54 30.72 5.55
N LEU A 315 -3.87 31.34 4.55
CA LEU A 315 -3.08 32.57 4.68
C LEU A 315 -3.86 33.88 4.50
N TYR A 316 -4.90 33.87 3.66
CA TYR A 316 -5.56 35.08 3.15
C TYR A 316 -7.04 35.09 3.51
N ARG A 317 -7.57 36.29 3.74
CA ARG A 317 -9.01 36.46 3.98
C ARG A 317 -9.79 36.12 2.73
N TYR A 318 -11.01 35.62 2.93
CA TYR A 318 -11.92 35.25 1.85
C TYR A 318 -13.33 35.69 2.18
N GLU A 319 -14.06 36.07 1.12
CA GLU A 319 -15.49 36.33 1.21
C GLU A 319 -16.20 35.08 1.74
N LYS A 320 -17.19 35.26 2.61
CA LYS A 320 -18.01 34.17 3.15
C LYS A 320 -19.38 34.11 2.49
N ASP A 321 -19.91 32.91 2.33
CA ASP A 321 -21.28 32.68 1.90
C ASP A 321 -22.28 32.95 3.04
N GLU A 322 -23.59 32.84 2.75
CA GLU A 322 -24.66 33.03 3.73
C GLU A 322 -24.63 32.04 4.91
N LYS A 323 -23.83 30.97 4.83
CA LYS A 323 -23.64 29.95 5.86
C LYS A 323 -22.31 30.10 6.60
N GLY A 324 -21.47 31.07 6.24
CA GLY A 324 -20.17 31.34 6.84
C GLY A 324 -19.00 30.52 6.26
N ALA A 325 -19.23 29.74 5.21
CA ALA A 325 -18.18 28.98 4.49
C ALA A 325 -17.44 29.87 3.49
N PRO A 326 -16.25 29.48 2.99
CA PRO A 326 -15.57 30.22 1.92
C PRO A 326 -16.45 30.31 0.66
N LYS A 327 -16.72 31.54 0.22
CA LYS A 327 -17.46 31.79 -1.01
C LYS A 327 -16.59 31.44 -2.20
N LYS A 328 -17.12 30.61 -3.11
CA LYS A 328 -16.43 30.15 -4.32
C LYS A 328 -16.94 30.93 -5.56
N ASP A 329 -16.09 31.12 -6.56
CA ASP A 329 -16.46 31.69 -7.86
C ASP A 329 -17.10 30.63 -8.79
N THR A 330 -17.39 31.00 -10.04
CA THR A 330 -17.98 30.09 -11.05
C THR A 330 -17.06 28.96 -11.48
N GLU A 331 -15.76 29.02 -11.14
CA GLU A 331 -14.76 27.96 -11.37
C GLU A 331 -14.49 27.15 -10.09
N GLY A 332 -15.20 27.42 -8.99
CA GLY A 332 -15.04 26.75 -7.70
C GLY A 332 -13.90 27.29 -6.83
N LYS A 333 -13.20 28.36 -7.25
CA LYS A 333 -12.06 28.93 -6.50
C LYS A 333 -12.55 29.82 -5.38
N ILE A 334 -11.86 29.79 -4.23
CA ILE A 334 -12.14 30.69 -3.11
C ILE A 334 -11.96 32.15 -3.56
N ILE A 335 -12.99 32.96 -3.32
CA ILE A 335 -12.94 34.41 -3.57
C ILE A 335 -12.24 35.07 -2.39
N TYR A 336 -10.95 35.31 -2.54
CA TYR A 336 -10.15 36.03 -1.56
C TYR A 336 -10.50 37.52 -1.52
N GLU A 337 -10.55 38.09 -0.31
CA GLU A 337 -10.70 39.54 -0.11
C GLU A 337 -9.47 40.26 -0.67
N LYS A 338 -9.69 41.42 -1.30
CA LYS A 338 -8.64 42.25 -1.88
C LYS A 338 -8.65 43.65 -1.32
N ASP A 339 -7.47 44.24 -1.20
CA ASP A 339 -7.29 45.63 -0.77
C ASP A 339 -7.65 46.63 -1.90
N GLU A 340 -7.47 47.92 -1.63
CA GLU A 340 -7.73 49.00 -2.60
C GLU A 340 -6.81 48.97 -3.84
N ASN A 341 -5.70 48.24 -3.79
CA ASN A 341 -4.76 48.04 -4.89
C ASN A 341 -5.01 46.73 -5.67
N GLY A 342 -5.89 45.86 -5.16
CA GLY A 342 -6.21 44.55 -5.74
C GLY A 342 -5.33 43.40 -5.23
N GLU A 343 -4.49 43.62 -4.23
CA GLU A 343 -3.67 42.60 -3.57
C GLU A 343 -4.51 41.81 -2.55
N LEU A 344 -4.15 40.54 -2.30
CA LEU A 344 -4.91 39.69 -1.36
C LEU A 344 -4.70 40.15 0.08
N ILE A 345 -5.79 40.37 0.83
CA ILE A 345 -5.70 40.79 2.23
C ILE A 345 -5.23 39.59 3.08
N PRO A 346 -4.09 39.65 3.78
CA PRO A 346 -3.67 38.58 4.66
C PRO A 346 -4.61 38.46 5.86
N ASN A 347 -4.88 37.23 6.28
CA ASN A 347 -5.52 36.96 7.55
C ASN A 347 -4.47 37.20 8.64
N VAL A 348 -4.67 38.15 9.57
CA VAL A 348 -3.62 38.55 10.53
C VAL A 348 -4.15 38.74 11.95
N ASP A 349 -3.30 38.45 12.94
CA ASP A 349 -3.57 38.56 14.37
C ASP A 349 -3.38 39.99 14.89
N GLU A 350 -3.62 40.18 16.19
CA GLU A 350 -3.45 41.48 16.88
C GLU A 350 -1.99 41.99 16.87
N GLN A 351 -1.02 41.16 16.49
CA GLN A 351 0.39 41.52 16.33
C GLN A 351 0.76 41.72 14.84
N GLY A 352 -0.19 41.63 13.91
CA GLY A 352 0.03 41.76 12.46
C GLY A 352 0.68 40.53 11.83
N ARG A 353 0.75 39.39 12.53
CA ARG A 353 1.29 38.12 12.00
C ARG A 353 0.17 37.34 11.33
N GLN A 354 0.52 36.58 10.30
CA GLN A 354 -0.46 35.78 9.55
C GLN A 354 -1.15 34.74 10.47
N ILE A 355 -2.48 34.69 10.44
CA ILE A 355 -3.31 33.67 11.08
C ILE A 355 -3.51 32.54 10.07
N TYR A 356 -3.27 31.32 10.54
CA TYR A 356 -3.43 30.09 9.80
C TYR A 356 -4.68 29.36 10.30
N LEU A 357 -5.55 28.93 9.38
CA LEU A 357 -6.71 28.12 9.70
C LEU A 357 -6.28 26.66 9.84
N GLY A 358 -6.15 26.17 11.07
CA GLY A 358 -5.52 24.87 11.31
C GLY A 358 -6.25 23.69 10.66
N ALA A 359 -5.51 22.94 9.84
CA ALA A 359 -5.90 21.59 9.43
C ALA A 359 -6.00 20.67 10.65
N SER A 360 -6.97 19.73 10.64
CA SER A 360 -6.99 18.59 11.59
C SER A 360 -6.24 17.41 10.99
N SER A 361 -5.76 16.46 11.81
CA SER A 361 -5.26 15.18 11.25
C SER A 361 -6.40 14.36 10.62
N ARG A 362 -6.04 13.38 9.78
CA ARG A 362 -6.95 12.42 9.09
C ARG A 362 -8.04 11.87 10.02
N TYR A 363 -7.70 11.57 11.29
CA TYR A 363 -8.60 10.94 12.24
C TYR A 363 -8.91 11.76 13.51
N GLY A 364 -8.21 12.88 13.73
CA GLY A 364 -8.39 13.75 14.89
C GLY A 364 -7.89 13.14 16.21
N TRP A 365 -6.91 12.24 16.17
CA TRP A 365 -6.35 11.56 17.35
C TRP A 365 -5.73 12.52 18.37
N GLU A 366 -5.19 13.66 17.91
CA GLU A 366 -4.69 14.77 18.72
C GLU A 366 -5.76 15.43 19.60
N THR A 367 -7.04 15.21 19.31
CA THR A 367 -8.15 15.85 20.03
C THR A 367 -8.59 15.09 21.29
N ALA A 368 -8.19 13.83 21.45
CA ALA A 368 -8.64 13.00 22.56
C ALA A 368 -8.04 13.44 23.92
N ILE A 369 -8.80 13.17 24.99
CA ILE A 369 -8.39 13.41 26.37
C ILE A 369 -8.19 12.07 27.07
N GLY A 370 -7.00 11.86 27.63
CA GLY A 370 -6.66 10.64 28.36
C GLY A 370 -7.44 10.49 29.67
N GLN A 371 -8.14 9.38 29.83
CA GLN A 371 -8.78 8.92 31.07
C GLN A 371 -8.30 7.52 31.46
N LEU A 372 -8.05 6.66 30.47
CA LEU A 372 -7.43 5.35 30.59
C LEU A 372 -5.91 5.41 30.33
N GLU A 373 -5.51 6.10 29.27
CA GLU A 373 -4.12 6.26 28.84
C GLU A 373 -3.56 7.64 29.20
N SER A 374 -2.24 7.78 29.13
CA SER A 374 -1.59 9.08 29.31
C SER A 374 -1.94 10.03 28.16
N GLN A 375 -2.24 11.30 28.48
CA GLN A 375 -2.47 12.38 27.49
C GLN A 375 -1.35 12.46 26.43
N ASP A 376 -0.13 12.09 26.82
CA ASP A 376 1.07 12.00 25.97
C ASP A 376 0.91 11.06 24.75
N LEU A 377 -0.02 10.09 24.78
CA LEU A 377 -0.34 9.25 23.61
C LEU A 377 -1.17 9.96 22.53
N TYR A 378 -1.83 11.07 22.87
CA TYR A 378 -2.67 11.86 21.98
C TYR A 378 -1.94 13.13 21.54
N ASP A 379 -1.28 13.83 22.47
CA ASP A 379 -0.51 15.05 22.21
C ASP A 379 0.58 14.87 21.13
N ARG A 380 1.09 13.64 20.97
CA ARG A 380 2.13 13.29 19.97
C ARG A 380 1.72 13.45 18.51
N TRP A 381 0.42 13.51 18.23
CA TRP A 381 -0.12 13.71 16.87
C TRP A 381 -0.20 15.19 16.49
N ASN A 382 0.00 16.11 17.43
CA ASN A 382 0.17 17.53 17.14
C ASN A 382 1.65 17.84 16.93
N ALA A 383 1.98 18.33 15.74
CA ALA A 383 3.32 18.68 15.31
C ALA A 383 3.66 20.18 15.50
N ASP A 384 2.84 20.97 16.19
CA ASP A 384 3.13 22.39 16.42
C ASP A 384 4.31 22.59 17.39
N VAL A 385 5.11 23.64 17.19
CA VAL A 385 6.09 24.11 18.19
C VAL A 385 5.34 24.63 19.43
N LYS A 386 5.52 23.94 20.57
CA LYS A 386 4.86 24.28 21.85
C LYS A 386 5.85 24.61 22.97
N ALA A 387 7.13 24.31 22.80
CA ALA A 387 8.18 24.51 23.79
C ALA A 387 9.45 25.15 23.19
N ALA A 388 10.46 25.39 24.02
CA ALA A 388 11.74 25.94 23.57
C ALA A 388 12.60 24.89 22.84
N GLN A 389 12.46 23.60 23.16
CA GLN A 389 13.25 22.51 22.61
C GLN A 389 12.36 21.38 22.08
N ALA A 390 12.78 20.71 21.02
CA ALA A 390 12.07 19.54 20.47
C ALA A 390 11.99 18.35 21.45
N THR A 391 12.89 18.30 22.44
CA THR A 391 12.86 17.35 23.57
C THR A 391 11.72 17.60 24.57
N GLN A 392 10.90 18.63 24.35
CA GLN A 392 9.81 19.06 25.26
C GLN A 392 8.44 19.08 24.57
N ASP A 393 8.39 18.92 23.24
CA ASP A 393 7.16 18.84 22.45
C ASP A 393 7.25 17.73 21.37
N TYR A 394 6.34 17.76 20.39
CA TYR A 394 6.22 16.76 19.34
C TYR A 394 6.37 17.35 17.93
N ARG A 395 7.09 18.48 17.80
CA ARG A 395 7.32 19.13 16.49
C ARG A 395 8.02 18.26 15.45
N ASN A 396 8.74 17.24 15.93
CA ASN A 396 9.47 16.23 15.18
C ASN A 396 8.72 14.87 15.11
N GLY A 397 7.51 14.76 15.67
CA GLY A 397 6.66 13.57 15.56
C GLY A 397 6.56 13.05 14.12
N PRO A 398 6.30 13.91 13.10
CA PRO A 398 6.28 13.51 11.69
C PRO A 398 7.60 12.89 11.18
N ASN A 399 8.75 13.26 11.75
CA ASN A 399 10.05 12.68 11.37
C ASN A 399 10.25 11.28 11.94
N THR A 400 9.46 10.88 12.95
CA THR A 400 9.55 9.55 13.58
C THR A 400 8.81 8.44 12.82
N PHE A 401 8.20 8.79 11.67
CA PHE A 401 7.48 7.91 10.76
C PHE A 401 7.94 8.09 9.30
N GLY A 402 7.57 7.15 8.44
CA GLY A 402 8.01 7.05 7.04
C GLY A 402 9.25 6.20 6.88
N TRP A 403 9.44 5.20 7.75
CA TRP A 403 10.63 4.36 7.77
C TRP A 403 10.29 2.89 7.54
N MET A 404 11.20 2.15 6.91
CA MET A 404 11.22 0.69 6.99
C MET A 404 11.30 0.24 8.46
N VAL A 405 10.40 -0.64 8.91
CA VAL A 405 10.35 -1.17 10.29
C VAL A 405 10.55 -2.68 10.28
N GLU A 406 11.58 -3.16 10.97
CA GLU A 406 11.84 -4.59 11.13
C GLU A 406 11.10 -5.18 12.33
N ILE A 407 10.52 -6.36 12.14
CA ILE A 407 9.86 -7.18 13.17
C ILE A 407 10.44 -8.60 13.11
N ASP A 408 10.95 -9.14 14.22
CA ASP A 408 11.24 -10.57 14.36
C ASP A 408 9.95 -11.30 14.76
N PRO A 409 9.25 -12.05 13.88
CA PRO A 409 8.00 -12.69 14.25
C PRO A 409 8.17 -13.83 15.26
N PHE A 410 9.39 -14.35 15.45
CA PHE A 410 9.71 -15.44 16.37
C PHE A 410 10.21 -14.95 17.75
N ASP A 411 10.57 -13.67 17.91
CA ASP A 411 10.93 -13.08 19.21
C ASP A 411 9.98 -11.93 19.63
N VAL A 412 9.20 -12.20 20.69
CA VAL A 412 8.25 -11.24 21.26
C VAL A 412 8.83 -10.33 22.35
N ARG A 413 10.12 -10.48 22.68
CA ARG A 413 10.75 -9.83 23.87
C ARG A 413 11.49 -8.54 23.54
N GLN A 414 11.69 -8.24 22.26
CA GLN A 414 12.41 -7.06 21.77
C GLN A 414 11.46 -6.14 21.01
N ASN A 415 11.74 -4.83 21.08
CA ASN A 415 11.00 -3.82 20.34
C ASN A 415 11.23 -3.98 18.81
N PRO A 416 10.22 -3.72 17.96
CA PRO A 416 10.45 -3.48 16.54
C PRO A 416 11.42 -2.31 16.31
N VAL A 417 12.14 -2.34 15.18
CA VAL A 417 13.24 -1.40 14.92
C VAL A 417 13.01 -0.64 13.61
N LYS A 418 12.93 0.70 13.69
CA LYS A 418 12.90 1.57 12.52
C LYS A 418 14.31 1.72 11.93
N ARG A 419 14.50 1.29 10.68
CA ARG A 419 15.79 1.12 9.99
C ARG A 419 16.18 2.35 9.18
N THR A 420 16.64 3.39 9.88
CA THR A 420 16.78 4.74 9.32
C THR A 420 17.79 4.92 8.18
N SER A 421 18.70 3.96 7.96
CA SER A 421 19.65 4.07 6.83
C SER A 421 19.02 3.75 5.46
N LEU A 422 17.81 3.17 5.43
CA LEU A 422 17.06 2.89 4.20
C LEU A 422 16.33 4.14 3.64
N GLY A 423 16.37 5.26 4.36
CA GLY A 423 15.72 6.51 3.96
C GLY A 423 14.31 6.68 4.53
N ARG A 424 13.82 7.92 4.51
CA ARG A 424 12.48 8.30 4.95
C ARG A 424 11.69 8.90 3.81
N PHE A 425 10.56 8.27 3.49
CA PHE A 425 9.64 8.63 2.41
C PHE A 425 8.36 7.78 2.56
N ALA A 426 7.47 7.77 1.57
CA ALA A 426 6.28 6.92 1.61
C ALA A 426 6.66 5.52 1.10
N HIS A 427 7.20 4.66 1.98
CA HIS A 427 7.66 3.35 1.54
C HIS A 427 6.46 2.48 1.18
N GLU A 428 6.43 1.94 -0.03
CA GLU A 428 5.44 0.94 -0.39
C GLU A 428 5.79 -0.43 0.21
N ASP A 429 6.88 -1.02 -0.25
CA ASP A 429 7.30 -2.38 0.07
C ASP A 429 8.83 -2.49 0.20
N SER A 430 9.39 -3.71 0.28
CA SER A 430 10.83 -3.87 -0.02
C SER A 430 11.25 -5.25 -0.48
N ALA A 431 11.77 -5.29 -1.72
CA ALA A 431 12.44 -6.47 -2.26
C ALA A 431 13.92 -6.54 -1.83
N CYS A 432 14.25 -7.50 -0.96
CA CYS A 432 15.62 -7.83 -0.59
C CYS A 432 16.25 -8.82 -1.59
N ARG A 433 17.29 -8.39 -2.32
CA ARG A 433 18.13 -9.26 -3.13
C ARG A 433 19.31 -9.82 -2.32
N ALA A 434 19.23 -11.11 -2.00
CA ALA A 434 20.24 -11.82 -1.23
C ALA A 434 21.06 -12.81 -2.09
N VAL A 435 22.34 -12.52 -2.29
CA VAL A 435 23.29 -13.42 -2.97
C VAL A 435 24.47 -13.67 -2.03
N VAL A 436 24.71 -14.93 -1.66
CA VAL A 436 25.78 -15.30 -0.72
C VAL A 436 27.13 -14.84 -1.28
N GLY A 437 27.93 -14.14 -0.45
CA GLY A 437 29.20 -13.57 -0.88
C GLY A 437 29.10 -12.21 -1.57
N GLN A 438 27.90 -11.66 -1.79
CA GLN A 438 27.69 -10.25 -2.15
C GLN A 438 27.06 -9.48 -0.96
N PRO A 439 27.18 -8.14 -0.90
CA PRO A 439 26.32 -7.33 -0.05
C PRO A 439 24.84 -7.48 -0.44
N LEU A 440 23.93 -7.31 0.53
CA LEU A 440 22.50 -7.25 0.25
C LEU A 440 22.13 -5.92 -0.39
N ALA A 441 21.20 -5.96 -1.35
CA ALA A 441 20.50 -4.80 -1.88
C ALA A 441 19.00 -4.87 -1.55
N PHE A 442 18.42 -3.76 -1.12
CA PHE A 442 17.00 -3.58 -0.84
C PHE A 442 16.47 -2.55 -1.84
N TYR A 443 15.50 -2.92 -2.65
CA TYR A 443 14.77 -1.99 -3.53
C TYR A 443 13.50 -1.53 -2.80
N MET A 444 13.08 -0.28 -3.06
CA MET A 444 11.95 0.37 -2.39
C MET A 444 11.27 1.36 -3.35
N GLY A 445 9.95 1.31 -3.44
CA GLY A 445 9.12 2.38 -4.01
C GLY A 445 8.96 3.56 -3.04
N ASP A 446 8.58 4.72 -3.58
CA ASP A 446 8.18 5.91 -2.81
C ASP A 446 6.87 6.40 -3.38
N ASP A 447 5.76 5.88 -2.87
CA ASP A 447 4.50 6.07 -3.55
C ASP A 447 3.94 7.49 -3.37
N SER A 448 3.85 8.16 -4.51
CA SER A 448 3.40 9.53 -4.72
C SER A 448 3.64 9.88 -6.18
N ARG A 449 2.74 10.68 -6.76
CA ARG A 449 2.89 11.12 -8.16
C ARG A 449 4.14 11.97 -8.31
N GLY A 450 5.09 11.51 -9.12
CA GLY A 450 6.38 12.17 -9.28
C GLY A 450 7.28 12.06 -8.05
N GLU A 451 7.35 10.90 -7.42
CA GLU A 451 8.49 10.54 -6.57
C GLU A 451 9.31 9.43 -7.22
N TYR A 452 9.92 8.52 -6.46
CA TYR A 452 11.18 7.90 -6.85
C TYR A 452 11.30 6.41 -6.52
N ILE A 453 12.16 5.71 -7.26
CA ILE A 453 12.61 4.35 -6.92
C ILE A 453 13.97 4.46 -6.21
N TYR A 454 14.10 3.82 -5.05
CA TYR A 454 15.32 3.82 -4.24
C TYR A 454 15.97 2.43 -4.17
N LYS A 455 17.24 2.43 -3.78
CA LYS A 455 18.04 1.22 -3.51
C LYS A 455 18.95 1.44 -2.31
N PHE A 456 18.88 0.60 -1.30
CA PHE A 456 19.87 0.56 -0.21
C PHE A 456 20.79 -0.65 -0.39
N VAL A 457 22.11 -0.43 -0.32
CA VAL A 457 23.12 -1.51 -0.38
C VAL A 457 23.87 -1.56 0.95
N SER A 458 23.78 -2.70 1.63
CA SER A 458 24.49 -2.95 2.89
C SER A 458 26.02 -2.90 2.73
N THR A 459 26.74 -2.60 3.82
CA THR A 459 28.22 -2.67 3.84
C THR A 459 28.71 -4.10 4.06
N ALA A 460 27.96 -4.89 4.84
CA ALA A 460 28.29 -6.27 5.14
C ALA A 460 27.92 -7.21 3.97
N VAL A 461 28.74 -8.23 3.76
CA VAL A 461 28.49 -9.29 2.78
C VAL A 461 27.60 -10.37 3.39
N TRP A 462 26.59 -10.83 2.64
CA TRP A 462 25.63 -11.85 3.07
C TRP A 462 26.30 -13.22 3.30
N ASP A 463 26.10 -13.76 4.51
CA ASP A 463 26.45 -15.13 4.90
C ASP A 463 25.18 -15.85 5.38
N ALA A 464 24.83 -16.97 4.73
CA ALA A 464 23.66 -17.77 5.08
C ALA A 464 23.70 -18.35 6.52
N LYS A 465 24.82 -18.26 7.23
CA LYS A 465 24.90 -18.57 8.67
C LYS A 465 24.16 -17.58 9.56
N ASP A 466 23.82 -16.40 9.06
CA ASP A 466 23.09 -15.37 9.83
C ASP A 466 21.57 -15.63 9.90
N VAL A 467 21.06 -16.68 9.24
CA VAL A 467 19.66 -17.10 9.31
C VAL A 467 19.24 -17.33 10.77
N ASN A 468 18.04 -16.87 11.17
CA ASN A 468 17.53 -16.87 12.55
C ASN A 468 18.29 -15.96 13.55
N GLY A 469 19.17 -15.06 13.09
CA GLY A 469 19.89 -14.13 13.96
C GLY A 469 19.13 -12.87 14.40
N GLY A 470 17.90 -12.66 13.92
CA GLY A 470 16.99 -11.60 14.35
C GLY A 470 17.57 -10.18 14.23
N TYR A 471 17.20 -9.29 15.15
CA TYR A 471 17.57 -7.86 15.11
C TYR A 471 19.08 -7.58 15.10
N THR A 472 19.93 -8.46 15.67
CA THR A 472 21.39 -8.33 15.62
C THR A 472 21.94 -8.51 14.20
N VAL A 473 21.28 -9.34 13.39
CA VAL A 473 21.59 -9.48 11.96
C VAL A 473 20.98 -8.33 11.16
N GLY A 474 19.79 -7.87 11.53
CA GLY A 474 19.24 -6.60 11.02
C GLY A 474 20.18 -5.41 11.24
N ASP A 475 20.83 -5.31 12.40
CA ASP A 475 21.85 -4.29 12.68
C ASP A 475 23.06 -4.41 11.75
N LYS A 476 23.56 -5.65 11.54
CA LYS A 476 24.72 -5.93 10.67
C LYS A 476 24.50 -5.47 9.23
N TYR A 477 23.29 -5.65 8.69
CA TYR A 477 23.01 -5.38 7.28
C TYR A 477 22.32 -4.04 7.01
N MET A 478 21.39 -3.59 7.87
CA MET A 478 20.54 -2.42 7.59
C MET A 478 20.98 -1.14 8.29
N ASN A 479 21.91 -1.17 9.24
CA ASN A 479 22.38 0.08 9.87
C ASN A 479 23.51 0.77 9.08
N ALA A 480 24.35 0.02 8.38
CA ALA A 480 25.52 0.55 7.68
C ALA A 480 25.51 0.13 6.20
N GLY A 481 25.46 1.10 5.31
CA GLY A 481 25.37 0.89 3.87
C GLY A 481 25.30 2.22 3.11
N LYS A 482 24.89 2.14 1.85
CA LYS A 482 24.67 3.29 0.97
C LYS A 482 23.22 3.31 0.50
N LEU A 483 22.56 4.46 0.61
CA LEU A 483 21.29 4.73 -0.04
C LEU A 483 21.54 5.33 -1.43
N TYR A 484 20.73 4.94 -2.41
CA TYR A 484 20.77 5.41 -3.78
C TYR A 484 19.35 5.72 -4.26
N VAL A 485 19.23 6.59 -5.27
CA VAL A 485 17.99 6.87 -5.99
C VAL A 485 18.17 6.64 -7.50
N ALA A 486 17.12 6.17 -8.18
CA ALA A 486 17.16 5.82 -9.58
C ALA A 486 17.14 7.04 -10.52
N LYS A 487 17.85 6.91 -11.63
CA LYS A 487 17.68 7.77 -12.81
C LYS A 487 17.67 6.94 -14.09
N PHE A 488 16.57 7.01 -14.81
CA PHE A 488 16.30 6.31 -16.06
C PHE A 488 16.63 7.24 -17.24
N ASN A 489 17.44 6.77 -18.18
CA ASN A 489 17.77 7.47 -19.43
C ASN A 489 16.93 6.89 -20.59
N ASN A 490 16.56 7.73 -21.55
CA ASN A 490 15.65 7.35 -22.66
C ASN A 490 16.15 6.24 -23.61
N ASP A 491 17.41 5.80 -23.48
CA ASP A 491 18.03 4.73 -24.30
C ASP A 491 17.95 3.33 -23.64
N GLY A 492 17.21 3.19 -22.54
CA GLY A 492 17.15 1.95 -21.77
C GLY A 492 18.35 1.73 -20.85
N SER A 493 19.24 2.71 -20.70
CA SER A 493 20.21 2.71 -19.60
C SER A 493 19.65 3.43 -18.37
N GLY A 494 20.16 3.08 -17.19
CA GLY A 494 19.89 3.80 -15.96
C GLY A 494 21.06 3.73 -15.00
N GLN A 495 20.99 4.57 -13.98
CA GLN A 495 22.04 4.76 -12.97
C GLN A 495 21.45 4.92 -11.58
N TRP A 496 22.20 4.47 -10.59
CA TRP A 496 21.92 4.67 -9.16
C TRP A 496 22.77 5.81 -8.65
N ILE A 497 22.15 6.89 -8.19
CA ILE A 497 22.87 8.07 -7.68
C ILE A 497 22.95 7.99 -6.15
N GLU A 498 24.17 7.95 -5.61
CA GLU A 498 24.42 7.78 -4.17
C GLU A 498 23.91 9.01 -3.38
N LEU A 499 23.04 8.77 -2.40
CA LEU A 499 22.52 9.77 -1.46
C LEU A 499 23.36 9.78 -0.18
N ALA A 500 24.51 10.45 -0.25
CA ALA A 500 25.43 10.60 0.86
C ALA A 500 25.86 12.05 1.10
N TYR A 501 25.91 12.47 2.37
CA TYR A 501 26.40 13.78 2.76
C TYR A 501 27.85 14.00 2.27
N GLY A 502 28.09 15.16 1.65
CA GLY A 502 29.36 15.50 1.02
C GLY A 502 29.54 14.97 -0.42
N LYS A 503 28.62 14.14 -0.94
CA LYS A 503 28.60 13.71 -2.35
C LYS A 503 27.47 14.38 -3.12
N ASN A 504 27.60 14.44 -4.45
CA ASN A 504 26.52 14.85 -5.38
C ASN A 504 25.83 16.19 -5.02
N GLY A 505 26.55 17.11 -4.39
CA GLY A 505 26.01 18.40 -3.93
C GLY A 505 25.17 18.34 -2.64
N LEU A 506 25.05 17.20 -1.97
CA LEU A 506 24.29 17.01 -0.73
C LEU A 506 25.12 17.49 0.48
N ASN A 507 25.13 18.80 0.72
CA ASN A 507 25.82 19.43 1.85
C ASN A 507 25.16 20.77 2.22
N GLU A 508 25.74 21.51 3.16
CA GLU A 508 25.17 22.73 3.73
C GLU A 508 24.98 23.87 2.71
N SER A 509 25.69 23.85 1.58
CA SER A 509 25.56 24.84 0.50
C SER A 509 24.50 24.48 -0.56
N ASN A 510 23.80 23.36 -0.40
CA ASN A 510 22.77 22.91 -1.32
C ASN A 510 21.55 23.85 -1.31
N THR A 511 21.09 24.24 -2.50
CA THR A 511 20.02 25.22 -2.69
C THR A 511 18.61 24.65 -2.54
N THR A 512 18.44 23.32 -2.64
CA THR A 512 17.15 22.64 -2.42
C THR A 512 16.90 22.45 -0.93
N TYR A 513 17.91 22.00 -0.18
CA TYR A 513 17.85 21.85 1.26
C TYR A 513 19.28 21.86 1.85
N PRO A 514 19.60 22.66 2.88
CA PRO A 514 20.96 22.73 3.43
C PRO A 514 21.26 21.53 4.35
N PHE A 515 21.57 20.37 3.76
CA PHE A 515 21.89 19.13 4.48
C PHE A 515 23.13 19.31 5.37
N LYS A 516 23.03 19.01 6.67
CA LYS A 516 24.15 19.14 7.64
C LYS A 516 24.81 17.81 8.01
N SER A 517 24.16 16.68 7.70
CA SER A 517 24.64 15.36 8.08
C SER A 517 24.02 14.26 7.21
N GLN A 518 24.50 13.01 7.36
CA GLN A 518 23.83 11.86 6.77
C GLN A 518 22.42 11.63 7.35
N ALA A 519 22.17 12.04 8.60
CA ALA A 519 20.83 11.96 9.19
C ALA A 519 19.84 12.85 8.42
N ASP A 520 20.24 14.08 8.06
CA ASP A 520 19.46 14.98 7.22
C ASP A 520 19.16 14.33 5.86
N VAL A 521 20.17 13.73 5.22
CA VAL A 521 20.03 13.10 3.90
C VAL A 521 19.04 11.93 3.92
N VAL A 522 19.05 11.08 4.96
CA VAL A 522 18.10 9.96 5.04
C VAL A 522 16.71 10.39 5.55
N THR A 523 16.61 11.32 6.51
CA THR A 523 15.32 11.86 7.00
C THR A 523 14.59 12.68 5.93
N PHE A 524 15.34 13.29 5.01
CA PHE A 524 14.83 14.11 3.92
C PHE A 524 15.22 13.55 2.54
N ALA A 525 15.18 12.22 2.38
CA ALA A 525 15.60 11.51 1.16
C ALA A 525 14.91 12.02 -0.12
N ARG A 526 13.61 12.32 -0.06
CA ARG A 526 12.87 13.01 -1.16
C ARG A 526 13.53 14.30 -1.64
N LEU A 527 14.00 15.17 -0.73
CA LEU A 527 14.72 16.42 -1.07
C LEU A 527 16.13 16.14 -1.61
N ALA A 528 16.77 15.06 -1.15
CA ALA A 528 18.05 14.63 -1.71
C ALA A 528 17.88 14.08 -3.14
N GLY A 529 16.78 13.37 -3.42
CA GLY A 529 16.39 12.91 -4.77
C GLY A 529 16.17 14.05 -5.76
N ASP A 530 15.47 15.11 -5.35
CA ASP A 530 15.33 16.35 -6.15
C ASP A 530 16.71 16.96 -6.45
N ALA A 531 17.53 17.12 -5.41
CA ALA A 531 18.84 17.79 -5.50
C ALA A 531 19.81 17.09 -6.46
N VAL A 532 19.74 15.76 -6.58
CA VAL A 532 20.57 14.98 -7.53
C VAL A 532 19.91 14.76 -8.90
N GLY A 533 18.67 15.23 -9.09
CA GLY A 533 17.95 15.11 -10.36
C GLY A 533 17.59 13.68 -10.73
N ALA A 534 17.04 12.93 -9.77
CA ALA A 534 16.42 11.62 -9.98
C ALA A 534 15.20 11.70 -10.91
N THR A 535 14.83 10.58 -11.55
CA THR A 535 13.69 10.54 -12.49
C THR A 535 12.37 10.52 -11.72
N LYS A 536 11.51 11.51 -11.96
CA LYS A 536 10.16 11.63 -11.38
C LYS A 536 9.23 10.57 -11.99
N MET A 537 8.78 9.60 -11.19
CA MET A 537 8.08 8.40 -11.63
C MET A 537 6.54 8.49 -11.50
N ASP A 538 5.82 7.58 -12.17
CA ASP A 538 4.36 7.41 -12.04
C ASP A 538 4.02 6.46 -10.88
N ARG A 539 3.93 6.96 -9.64
CA ARG A 539 3.55 6.19 -8.42
C ARG A 539 4.29 4.84 -8.26
N PRO A 540 5.56 4.84 -7.82
CA PRO A 540 6.31 3.63 -7.53
C PRO A 540 5.78 2.91 -6.30
N GLU A 541 4.97 1.89 -6.54
CA GLU A 541 4.46 0.97 -5.54
C GLU A 541 5.39 -0.26 -5.44
N TRP A 542 4.83 -1.47 -5.39
CA TRP A 542 5.55 -2.69 -5.03
C TRP A 542 6.71 -3.00 -5.98
N CYS A 543 7.80 -3.47 -5.38
CA CYS A 543 8.96 -3.97 -6.09
C CYS A 543 9.19 -5.47 -5.85
N THR A 544 9.75 -6.16 -6.83
CA THR A 544 10.09 -7.58 -6.64
C THR A 544 11.30 -7.98 -7.46
N VAL A 545 12.02 -8.99 -7.00
CA VAL A 545 13.18 -9.54 -7.70
C VAL A 545 12.86 -10.95 -8.17
N ASN A 546 12.99 -11.18 -9.48
CA ASN A 546 12.83 -12.50 -10.08
C ASN A 546 13.91 -13.43 -9.52
N PRO A 547 13.55 -14.51 -8.79
CA PRO A 547 14.50 -15.36 -8.08
C PRO A 547 15.40 -16.18 -9.02
N VAL A 548 14.99 -16.34 -10.29
CA VAL A 548 15.71 -17.17 -11.28
C VAL A 548 16.77 -16.38 -12.01
N ASN A 549 16.47 -15.13 -12.43
CA ASN A 549 17.37 -14.33 -13.26
C ASN A 549 17.87 -13.04 -12.59
N GLY A 550 17.36 -12.66 -11.42
CA GLY A 550 17.75 -11.46 -10.68
C GLY A 550 17.40 -10.13 -11.37
N GLU A 551 16.41 -10.10 -12.26
CA GLU A 551 15.77 -8.87 -12.74
C GLU A 551 14.85 -8.30 -11.65
N ILE A 552 14.76 -6.98 -11.60
CA ILE A 552 13.94 -6.23 -10.65
C ILE A 552 12.76 -5.65 -11.40
N TYR A 553 11.59 -5.69 -10.79
CA TYR A 553 10.34 -5.17 -11.31
C TYR A 553 9.79 -4.17 -10.30
N VAL A 554 9.17 -3.09 -10.76
CA VAL A 554 8.46 -2.11 -9.92
C VAL A 554 7.16 -1.74 -10.60
N THR A 555 6.04 -1.75 -9.88
CA THR A 555 4.76 -1.23 -10.37
C THR A 555 4.76 0.30 -10.39
N LEU A 556 4.06 0.86 -11.37
CA LEU A 556 3.94 2.29 -11.63
C LEU A 556 2.46 2.56 -11.91
N THR A 557 1.65 2.61 -10.87
CA THR A 557 0.21 2.31 -10.93
C THR A 557 -0.62 3.27 -11.77
N ASN A 558 -0.37 4.57 -11.64
CA ASN A 558 -1.03 5.61 -12.41
C ASN A 558 -0.35 6.96 -12.14
N ASN A 559 -0.63 7.95 -13.00
CA ASN A 559 -0.29 9.33 -12.71
C ASN A 559 -1.17 10.29 -13.51
N SER A 560 -2.20 10.83 -12.84
CA SER A 560 -3.09 11.85 -13.42
C SER A 560 -2.40 13.20 -13.68
N ASN A 561 -1.21 13.41 -13.09
CA ASN A 561 -0.37 14.59 -13.30
C ASN A 561 0.68 14.38 -14.43
N ARG A 562 0.78 13.19 -15.04
CA ARG A 562 1.71 12.92 -16.16
C ARG A 562 1.25 13.65 -17.43
N GLY A 563 2.20 14.34 -18.06
CA GLY A 563 1.99 15.28 -19.16
C GLY A 563 1.36 16.62 -18.75
N LYS A 564 1.15 16.88 -17.45
CA LYS A 564 0.66 18.15 -16.90
C LYS A 564 1.72 18.79 -15.99
N ASP A 565 1.94 18.22 -14.80
CA ASP A 565 2.94 18.69 -13.84
C ASP A 565 4.29 17.99 -14.09
N TYR A 566 4.24 16.73 -14.54
CA TYR A 566 5.41 15.92 -14.86
C TYR A 566 5.48 15.63 -16.36
N PRO A 567 6.53 16.00 -17.11
CA PRO A 567 6.61 15.74 -18.55
C PRO A 567 6.68 14.24 -18.85
N THR A 568 6.22 13.79 -20.01
CA THR A 568 6.42 12.39 -20.44
C THR A 568 7.87 12.15 -20.84
N ASP A 569 8.41 10.99 -20.49
CA ASP A 569 9.74 10.51 -20.88
C ASP A 569 9.65 9.03 -21.30
N ALA A 570 10.76 8.36 -21.63
CA ALA A 570 10.67 6.97 -22.10
C ALA A 570 10.24 5.98 -21.00
N ALA A 571 10.50 6.27 -19.72
CA ALA A 571 10.17 5.42 -18.57
C ALA A 571 8.75 5.67 -18.04
N ASN A 572 8.20 6.86 -18.29
CA ASN A 572 6.84 7.29 -17.92
C ASN A 572 6.13 7.88 -19.16
N PRO A 573 5.75 7.05 -20.15
CA PRO A 573 5.60 7.54 -21.52
C PRO A 573 4.20 7.99 -21.92
N ARG A 574 3.17 7.66 -21.14
CA ARG A 574 1.77 7.83 -21.55
C ARG A 574 1.13 9.08 -20.97
N ASN A 575 0.39 9.80 -21.82
CA ASN A 575 -0.66 10.73 -21.43
C ASN A 575 -1.82 10.60 -22.44
N TYR A 576 -2.99 10.20 -21.99
CA TYR A 576 -4.20 10.03 -22.82
C TYR A 576 -5.45 10.37 -22.01
N THR A 577 -6.59 10.44 -22.70
CA THR A 577 -7.91 10.50 -22.05
C THR A 577 -8.52 9.10 -22.05
N ASP A 578 -9.05 8.71 -20.90
CA ASP A 578 -9.93 7.54 -20.72
C ASP A 578 -11.34 8.00 -20.31
N LEU A 579 -12.37 7.17 -20.50
CA LEU A 579 -13.78 7.52 -20.29
C LEU A 579 -14.50 6.56 -19.34
N TYR A 580 -14.28 6.73 -18.04
CA TYR A 580 -15.01 6.02 -16.99
C TYR A 580 -16.53 6.11 -17.18
N ASN A 581 -17.18 4.95 -17.24
CA ASN A 581 -18.60 4.75 -17.50
C ASN A 581 -19.09 5.55 -18.72
N GLY A 582 -18.24 5.67 -19.75
CA GLY A 582 -18.48 6.42 -20.98
C GLY A 582 -18.76 7.92 -20.82
N THR A 583 -18.51 8.51 -19.63
CA THR A 583 -19.03 9.85 -19.28
C THR A 583 -18.06 10.74 -18.50
N LYS A 584 -17.15 10.19 -17.69
CA LYS A 584 -16.17 10.95 -16.90
C LYS A 584 -14.78 10.81 -17.51
N GLU A 585 -14.20 11.91 -17.98
CA GLU A 585 -12.82 11.93 -18.49
C GLU A 585 -11.81 11.72 -17.34
N GLN A 586 -10.99 10.67 -17.44
CA GLN A 586 -9.71 10.56 -16.72
C GLN A 586 -8.57 10.94 -17.68
N LYS A 587 -7.49 11.55 -17.16
CA LYS A 587 -6.36 12.03 -17.97
C LYS A 587 -5.04 11.74 -17.30
N GLY A 588 -3.97 11.65 -18.09
CA GLY A 588 -2.61 11.32 -17.65
C GLY A 588 -2.22 9.89 -18.05
N ASN A 589 -1.38 9.24 -17.25
CA ASN A 589 -1.16 7.79 -17.35
C ASN A 589 -2.23 7.10 -16.49
N VAL A 590 -3.38 6.75 -17.10
CA VAL A 590 -4.56 6.32 -16.34
C VAL A 590 -4.41 4.90 -15.77
N ASN A 591 -3.89 3.95 -16.55
CA ASN A 591 -3.95 2.52 -16.21
C ASN A 591 -2.59 1.88 -15.84
N GLY A 592 -1.54 2.68 -15.62
CA GLY A 592 -0.25 2.21 -15.13
C GLY A 592 0.58 1.24 -15.97
N HIS A 593 1.74 0.87 -15.43
CA HIS A 593 2.70 -0.03 -16.06
C HIS A 593 3.63 -0.68 -15.03
N ILE A 594 4.41 -1.66 -15.47
CA ILE A 594 5.42 -2.35 -14.66
C ILE A 594 6.78 -2.17 -15.34
N ILE A 595 7.66 -1.40 -14.71
CA ILE A 595 9.02 -1.21 -15.20
C ILE A 595 9.91 -2.36 -14.73
N ARG A 596 10.80 -2.84 -15.61
CA ARG A 596 11.72 -3.95 -15.36
C ARG A 596 13.14 -3.50 -15.61
N PHE A 597 14.07 -3.84 -14.72
CA PHE A 597 15.49 -3.51 -14.88
C PHE A 597 16.46 -4.58 -14.40
N LYS A 598 17.67 -4.54 -14.96
CA LYS A 598 18.74 -5.51 -14.74
C LYS A 598 20.03 -4.79 -14.37
N GLU A 599 20.54 -5.09 -13.18
CA GLU A 599 21.81 -4.60 -12.65
C GLU A 599 23.00 -5.04 -13.52
N THR A 600 23.96 -4.15 -13.74
CA THR A 600 25.19 -4.46 -14.50
C THR A 600 26.01 -5.54 -13.80
N ASP A 601 26.60 -6.46 -14.58
CA ASP A 601 27.36 -7.64 -14.12
C ASP A 601 26.63 -8.57 -13.13
N ASP A 602 25.32 -8.41 -12.97
CA ASP A 602 24.51 -9.10 -11.96
C ASP A 602 24.98 -8.90 -10.49
N LYS A 603 25.51 -7.72 -10.17
CA LYS A 603 26.03 -7.39 -8.83
C LYS A 603 25.08 -6.46 -8.08
N THR A 604 24.75 -6.80 -6.84
CA THR A 604 23.96 -5.94 -5.92
C THR A 604 24.61 -4.57 -5.67
N THR A 605 25.93 -4.45 -5.86
CA THR A 605 26.69 -3.21 -5.74
C THR A 605 26.77 -2.42 -7.05
N ALA A 606 26.03 -2.80 -8.10
CA ALA A 606 26.04 -2.06 -9.36
C ALA A 606 25.48 -0.65 -9.16
N GLU A 607 26.11 0.33 -9.80
CA GLU A 607 25.65 1.73 -9.85
C GLU A 607 25.00 2.06 -11.23
N THR A 608 24.87 1.05 -12.10
CA THR A 608 24.25 1.14 -13.44
C THR A 608 23.38 -0.08 -13.73
N PHE A 609 22.34 0.12 -14.54
CA PHE A 609 21.42 -0.92 -14.98
C PHE A 609 20.93 -0.70 -16.41
N LYS A 610 20.32 -1.72 -17.00
CA LYS A 610 19.47 -1.61 -18.19
C LYS A 610 18.01 -1.74 -17.79
N TRP A 611 17.08 -1.12 -18.51
CA TRP A 611 15.65 -1.19 -18.23
C TRP A 611 14.77 -1.27 -19.50
N ASP A 612 13.58 -1.85 -19.35
CA ASP A 612 12.44 -1.76 -20.28
C ASP A 612 11.12 -1.74 -19.47
N ILE A 613 9.97 -1.54 -20.13
CA ILE A 613 8.66 -1.66 -19.48
C ILE A 613 8.08 -3.03 -19.82
N TYR A 614 8.03 -3.92 -18.82
CA TYR A 614 7.56 -5.30 -19.00
C TYR A 614 6.08 -5.36 -19.40
N LEU A 615 5.23 -4.58 -18.73
CA LEU A 615 3.78 -4.63 -18.89
C LEU A 615 3.20 -3.21 -18.83
N PHE A 616 2.16 -2.95 -19.61
CA PHE A 616 1.36 -1.72 -19.56
C PHE A 616 -0.07 -2.14 -19.28
N GLY A 617 -0.66 -1.69 -18.17
CA GLY A 617 -2.10 -1.83 -17.94
C GLY A 617 -2.87 -0.98 -18.94
N ALA A 618 -3.98 -1.50 -19.43
CA ALA A 618 -4.90 -0.91 -20.41
C ALA A 618 -6.08 -1.88 -20.58
N GLU A 619 -7.24 -1.39 -21.03
CA GLU A 619 -8.29 -2.31 -21.47
C GLU A 619 -7.87 -3.08 -22.73
N ALA A 620 -8.44 -4.28 -22.91
CA ALA A 620 -8.34 -5.01 -24.17
C ALA A 620 -8.87 -4.22 -25.38
N SER A 621 -9.85 -3.34 -25.17
CA SER A 621 -10.53 -2.56 -26.21
C SER A 621 -9.69 -1.38 -26.74
N MET A 622 -8.72 -0.90 -25.95
CA MET A 622 -7.99 0.34 -26.21
C MET A 622 -7.10 0.25 -27.45
N ALA A 623 -6.84 1.41 -28.06
CA ALA A 623 -5.97 1.52 -29.22
C ALA A 623 -4.57 0.92 -28.95
N SER A 624 -3.98 0.29 -29.97
CA SER A 624 -2.70 -0.45 -29.86
C SER A 624 -1.47 0.38 -29.44
N ASN A 625 -1.57 1.72 -29.46
CA ASN A 625 -0.58 2.67 -28.95
C ASN A 625 -0.86 3.15 -27.51
N ILE A 626 -1.90 2.61 -26.87
CA ILE A 626 -2.21 2.71 -25.43
C ILE A 626 -2.05 1.31 -24.80
N ASN A 627 -2.71 0.30 -25.39
CA ASN A 627 -2.52 -1.13 -25.09
C ASN A 627 -1.21 -1.65 -25.71
N LEU A 628 -0.09 -1.16 -25.17
CA LEU A 628 1.26 -1.48 -25.65
C LEU A 628 1.69 -2.92 -25.34
N SER A 629 1.02 -3.64 -24.44
CA SER A 629 1.32 -5.05 -24.13
C SER A 629 0.52 -6.08 -24.94
N GLY A 630 -0.56 -5.66 -25.60
CA GLY A 630 -1.44 -6.57 -26.34
C GLY A 630 -2.38 -7.36 -25.42
N LEU A 631 -2.88 -6.70 -24.36
CA LEU A 631 -3.83 -7.27 -23.40
C LEU A 631 -5.15 -7.67 -24.09
N THR A 632 -5.78 -8.71 -23.56
CA THR A 632 -7.03 -9.32 -24.02
C THR A 632 -8.02 -9.39 -22.84
N ASP A 633 -9.30 -9.70 -23.08
CA ASP A 633 -10.29 -9.82 -21.98
C ASP A 633 -9.91 -10.85 -20.89
N ASN A 634 -8.98 -11.77 -21.18
CA ASN A 634 -8.46 -12.78 -20.25
C ASN A 634 -7.37 -12.25 -19.30
N ASN A 635 -6.80 -11.07 -19.58
CA ASN A 635 -5.66 -10.53 -18.85
C ASN A 635 -5.54 -9.00 -18.84
N ASP A 636 -6.53 -8.26 -19.32
CA ASP A 636 -6.57 -6.81 -19.19
C ASP A 636 -6.74 -6.36 -17.73
N LEU A 637 -6.01 -5.31 -17.39
CA LEU A 637 -5.95 -4.72 -16.07
C LEU A 637 -5.63 -3.23 -16.21
N SER A 638 -5.91 -2.50 -15.15
CA SER A 638 -5.45 -1.14 -14.90
C SER A 638 -4.84 -1.11 -13.49
N SER A 639 -4.15 -0.03 -13.16
CA SER A 639 -3.50 0.22 -11.88
C SER A 639 -2.87 -1.02 -11.22
N PRO A 640 -1.81 -1.60 -11.85
CA PRO A 640 -1.06 -2.68 -11.24
C PRO A 640 -0.36 -2.16 -9.98
N ASP A 641 -0.62 -2.82 -8.86
CA ASP A 641 -0.02 -2.54 -7.55
C ASP A 641 0.70 -3.80 -7.03
N GLY A 642 0.09 -4.56 -6.10
CA GLY A 642 0.77 -5.59 -5.32
C GLY A 642 1.49 -6.62 -6.19
N MET A 643 2.79 -6.82 -5.99
CA MET A 643 3.59 -7.61 -6.93
C MET A 643 4.63 -8.51 -6.26
N TRP A 644 4.61 -9.81 -6.59
CA TRP A 644 5.50 -10.78 -5.96
C TRP A 644 5.86 -11.96 -6.87
N PHE A 645 7.14 -12.37 -6.88
CA PHE A 645 7.55 -13.64 -7.45
C PHE A 645 7.45 -14.79 -6.46
N ASP A 646 6.81 -15.89 -6.86
CA ASP A 646 6.96 -17.16 -6.15
C ASP A 646 8.36 -17.78 -6.40
N PRO A 647 8.84 -18.71 -5.55
CA PRO A 647 10.17 -19.31 -5.69
C PRO A 647 10.42 -20.04 -7.02
N ARG A 648 9.35 -20.37 -7.77
CA ARG A 648 9.42 -21.01 -9.08
C ARG A 648 9.63 -19.97 -10.19
N GLY A 649 9.46 -18.68 -9.90
CA GLY A 649 9.53 -17.59 -10.87
C GLY A 649 8.21 -17.34 -11.62
N VAL A 650 7.06 -17.69 -11.03
CA VAL A 650 5.76 -17.12 -11.43
C VAL A 650 5.63 -15.75 -10.78
N LEU A 651 5.37 -14.72 -11.59
CA LEU A 651 5.06 -13.38 -11.11
C LEU A 651 3.56 -13.29 -10.83
N TRP A 652 3.20 -12.75 -9.68
CA TRP A 652 1.84 -12.43 -9.29
C TRP A 652 1.69 -10.91 -9.30
N ILE A 653 0.61 -10.43 -9.90
CA ILE A 653 0.31 -9.01 -10.07
C ILE A 653 -1.10 -8.78 -9.54
N GLN A 654 -1.25 -7.90 -8.58
CA GLN A 654 -2.50 -7.49 -7.96
C GLN A 654 -2.84 -6.06 -8.44
N THR A 655 -4.00 -5.53 -8.09
CA THR A 655 -4.46 -4.21 -8.56
C THR A 655 -5.23 -3.47 -7.47
N ASP A 656 -4.90 -2.20 -7.28
CA ASP A 656 -5.77 -1.21 -6.63
C ASP A 656 -6.17 -0.17 -7.68
N ASP A 657 -7.47 -0.01 -7.96
CA ASP A 657 -7.92 0.55 -9.25
C ASP A 657 -9.21 1.37 -9.17
N GLY A 658 -9.08 2.66 -8.86
CA GLY A 658 -10.17 3.64 -9.04
C GLY A 658 -10.50 4.00 -10.50
N ALA A 659 -9.85 3.41 -11.50
CA ALA A 659 -9.96 3.80 -12.90
C ALA A 659 -10.76 2.84 -13.80
N TYR A 660 -10.80 1.55 -13.49
CA TYR A 660 -11.43 0.49 -14.30
C TYR A 660 -12.62 -0.22 -13.61
N THR A 661 -13.02 0.28 -12.44
CA THR A 661 -14.11 -0.28 -11.61
C THR A 661 -15.49 -0.27 -12.24
N ASP A 662 -15.73 0.52 -13.28
CA ASP A 662 -16.95 0.44 -14.09
C ASP A 662 -17.01 -0.83 -14.96
N VAL A 663 -15.87 -1.46 -15.23
CA VAL A 663 -15.76 -2.68 -16.05
C VAL A 663 -15.59 -3.94 -15.20
N THR A 664 -14.83 -3.90 -14.10
CA THR A 664 -14.62 -5.05 -13.19
C THR A 664 -14.16 -4.61 -11.81
N ASN A 665 -14.37 -5.43 -10.78
CA ASN A 665 -13.64 -5.27 -9.52
C ASN A 665 -12.14 -5.56 -9.72
N CYS A 666 -11.32 -5.07 -8.79
CA CYS A 666 -9.89 -5.37 -8.67
C CYS A 666 -9.58 -6.87 -8.66
N MET A 667 -8.36 -7.22 -9.03
CA MET A 667 -8.02 -8.57 -9.48
C MET A 667 -6.60 -8.98 -9.09
N MET A 668 -6.28 -10.27 -9.29
CA MET A 668 -4.89 -10.71 -9.33
C MET A 668 -4.68 -11.61 -10.56
N LEU A 669 -3.54 -11.42 -11.22
CA LEU A 669 -3.09 -12.16 -12.39
C LEU A 669 -1.86 -13.00 -12.05
N ALA A 670 -1.73 -14.14 -12.73
CA ALA A 670 -0.48 -14.89 -12.78
C ALA A 670 0.24 -14.57 -14.10
N ALA A 671 1.55 -14.43 -14.02
CA ALA A 671 2.42 -13.99 -15.11
C ALA A 671 3.68 -14.86 -15.22
N LEU A 672 4.09 -15.13 -16.45
CA LEU A 672 5.33 -15.81 -16.81
C LEU A 672 6.18 -14.83 -17.64
N PRO A 673 6.86 -13.86 -17.01
CA PRO A 673 7.65 -12.86 -17.73
C PRO A 673 8.85 -13.49 -18.45
N GLY A 674 9.28 -12.85 -19.55
CA GLY A 674 10.51 -13.19 -20.26
C GLY A 674 11.75 -12.61 -19.59
N GLN A 675 12.58 -11.88 -20.36
CA GLN A 675 13.82 -11.26 -19.90
C GLN A 675 13.99 -9.87 -20.53
N ILE A 676 14.75 -8.98 -19.90
CA ILE A 676 14.97 -7.63 -20.40
C ILE A 676 15.44 -7.61 -21.87
N GLY A 677 14.81 -6.77 -22.69
CA GLY A 677 15.10 -6.70 -24.13
C GLY A 677 14.45 -7.80 -24.97
N ASP A 678 13.47 -8.53 -24.43
CA ASP A 678 12.63 -9.49 -25.17
C ASP A 678 11.59 -8.83 -26.11
N GLY A 679 11.39 -7.53 -26.01
CA GLY A 679 10.48 -6.75 -26.86
C GLY A 679 11.16 -5.79 -27.84
N ALA A 680 10.67 -4.55 -27.92
CA ALA A 680 11.04 -3.59 -28.96
C ALA A 680 10.80 -2.12 -28.54
N THR A 681 11.17 -1.17 -29.40
CA THR A 681 10.74 0.23 -29.25
C THR A 681 9.29 0.39 -29.71
N ALA A 682 8.50 1.17 -28.97
CA ALA A 682 7.15 1.58 -29.37
C ALA A 682 6.96 3.11 -29.25
N THR A 683 5.85 3.60 -29.81
CA THR A 683 5.42 5.00 -29.70
C THR A 683 4.02 5.05 -29.12
N THR A 684 3.82 5.85 -28.07
CA THR A 684 2.52 6.01 -27.40
C THR A 684 1.53 6.86 -28.21
N SER A 685 0.27 6.90 -27.77
CA SER A 685 -0.77 7.80 -28.30
C SER A 685 -0.38 9.28 -28.30
N ASN A 686 0.39 9.75 -27.31
CA ASN A 686 0.94 11.10 -27.23
C ASN A 686 2.28 11.29 -27.98
N GLY A 687 2.74 10.30 -28.76
CA GLY A 687 3.94 10.40 -29.59
C GLY A 687 5.27 10.17 -28.87
N GLN A 688 5.25 9.81 -27.59
CA GLN A 688 6.47 9.51 -26.81
C GLN A 688 7.02 8.14 -27.21
N GLN A 689 8.33 8.07 -27.47
CA GLN A 689 9.01 6.78 -27.69
C GLN A 689 9.37 6.12 -26.35
N THR A 690 9.26 4.80 -26.30
CA THR A 690 9.52 3.98 -25.11
C THR A 690 10.02 2.58 -25.49
N LEU A 691 10.54 1.84 -24.51
CA LEU A 691 11.01 0.46 -24.63
C LEU A 691 9.99 -0.46 -23.98
N VAL A 692 9.40 -1.37 -24.76
CA VAL A 692 8.37 -2.30 -24.30
C VAL A 692 8.93 -3.72 -24.30
N GLY A 693 8.56 -4.52 -23.32
CA GLY A 693 8.83 -5.95 -23.26
C GLY A 693 8.03 -6.73 -24.30
N ALA A 694 8.24 -8.05 -24.33
CA ALA A 694 7.50 -8.95 -25.21
C ALA A 694 5.98 -8.84 -25.00
N LYS A 695 5.21 -8.86 -26.10
CA LYS A 695 3.75 -8.92 -26.06
C LYS A 695 3.28 -10.13 -25.25
N VAL A 696 2.30 -9.94 -24.38
CA VAL A 696 1.75 -11.03 -23.57
C VAL A 696 0.80 -11.91 -24.39
N THR A 697 0.53 -13.10 -23.86
CA THR A 697 -0.41 -14.07 -24.44
C THR A 697 -1.16 -14.77 -23.30
N ASP A 698 -2.27 -15.42 -23.61
CA ASP A 698 -2.94 -16.32 -22.67
C ASP A 698 -2.05 -17.46 -22.14
N SER A 699 -0.88 -17.73 -22.74
CA SER A 699 0.08 -18.70 -22.17
C SER A 699 1.02 -18.09 -21.13
N THR A 700 1.15 -16.76 -21.10
CA THR A 700 2.12 -16.01 -20.30
C THR A 700 1.52 -15.00 -19.34
N LEU A 701 0.25 -14.61 -19.50
CA LEU A 701 -0.50 -13.77 -18.55
C LEU A 701 -1.98 -14.18 -18.53
N ARG A 702 -2.53 -14.45 -17.33
CA ARG A 702 -3.97 -14.75 -17.13
C ARG A 702 -4.47 -14.15 -15.81
N ARG A 703 -5.68 -13.61 -15.83
CA ARG A 703 -6.42 -13.24 -14.60
C ARG A 703 -6.73 -14.49 -13.78
N PHE A 704 -6.16 -14.56 -12.59
CA PHE A 704 -6.31 -15.69 -11.66
C PHE A 704 -7.52 -15.50 -10.73
N LEU A 705 -7.80 -14.29 -10.26
CA LEU A 705 -9.00 -14.00 -9.48
C LEU A 705 -9.55 -12.60 -9.73
N VAL A 706 -10.78 -12.38 -9.29
CA VAL A 706 -11.42 -11.07 -9.15
C VAL A 706 -11.98 -10.96 -7.73
N GLY A 707 -11.80 -9.81 -7.08
CA GLY A 707 -12.23 -9.52 -5.71
C GLY A 707 -13.73 -9.23 -5.57
N PRO A 708 -14.22 -9.08 -4.33
CA PRO A 708 -15.54 -8.51 -4.04
C PRO A 708 -15.66 -7.05 -4.51
N LYS A 709 -16.85 -6.47 -4.34
CA LYS A 709 -17.14 -5.11 -4.81
C LYS A 709 -16.37 -4.05 -4.00
N GLN A 710 -15.79 -3.06 -4.69
CA GLN A 710 -15.10 -1.89 -4.09
C GLN A 710 -14.07 -2.31 -3.05
N CYS A 711 -13.25 -3.29 -3.41
CA CYS A 711 -12.01 -3.61 -2.74
C CYS A 711 -10.89 -3.43 -3.75
N GLU A 712 -9.69 -3.16 -3.26
CA GLU A 712 -8.48 -3.61 -3.94
C GLU A 712 -8.23 -5.11 -3.69
N ILE A 713 -7.25 -5.64 -4.42
CA ILE A 713 -6.57 -6.87 -4.06
C ILE A 713 -5.11 -6.51 -3.80
N THR A 714 -4.64 -6.75 -2.57
CA THR A 714 -3.26 -6.52 -2.14
C THR A 714 -2.82 -7.63 -1.19
N GLY A 715 -1.54 -7.62 -0.77
CA GLY A 715 -0.94 -8.59 0.14
C GLY A 715 -0.86 -9.99 -0.45
N ILE A 716 0.34 -10.58 -0.50
CA ILE A 716 0.49 -11.94 -1.05
C ILE A 716 1.55 -12.75 -0.33
N ALA A 717 1.22 -14.01 -0.03
CA ALA A 717 2.16 -14.99 0.49
C ALA A 717 1.83 -16.39 -0.04
N MET A 718 2.82 -17.30 -0.05
CA MET A 718 2.61 -18.69 -0.46
C MET A 718 3.29 -19.64 0.53
N THR A 719 2.66 -20.79 0.76
CA THR A 719 3.32 -21.92 1.45
C THR A 719 4.45 -22.50 0.57
N PRO A 720 5.59 -22.93 1.13
CA PRO A 720 6.73 -23.45 0.37
C PRO A 720 6.44 -24.68 -0.53
N ASP A 721 5.36 -25.43 -0.26
CA ASP A 721 4.89 -26.53 -1.11
C ASP A 721 4.05 -26.06 -2.32
N HIS A 722 3.84 -24.74 -2.45
CA HIS A 722 3.06 -24.07 -3.47
C HIS A 722 1.58 -24.50 -3.55
N LYS A 723 0.99 -25.04 -2.47
CA LYS A 723 -0.41 -25.56 -2.46
C LYS A 723 -1.44 -24.62 -1.85
N ALA A 724 -0.99 -23.67 -1.04
CA ALA A 724 -1.82 -22.60 -0.49
C ALA A 724 -1.16 -21.25 -0.78
N ILE A 725 -1.90 -20.36 -1.44
CA ILE A 725 -1.57 -18.95 -1.64
C ILE A 725 -2.54 -18.11 -0.79
N PHE A 726 -2.03 -17.08 -0.14
CA PHE A 726 -2.80 -16.15 0.67
C PHE A 726 -2.86 -14.82 -0.06
N ILE A 727 -4.04 -14.21 -0.09
CA ILE A 727 -4.25 -12.84 -0.55
C ILE A 727 -5.04 -12.06 0.49
N ASN A 728 -4.89 -10.74 0.54
CA ASN A 728 -5.80 -9.87 1.28
C ASN A 728 -6.83 -9.23 0.34
N VAL A 729 -7.97 -8.91 0.94
CA VAL A 729 -9.00 -8.05 0.38
C VAL A 729 -9.10 -6.86 1.32
N GLN A 730 -8.66 -5.71 0.84
CA GLN A 730 -8.70 -4.45 1.57
C GLN A 730 -10.03 -3.72 1.33
N HIS A 731 -10.41 -2.89 2.31
CA HIS A 731 -11.57 -1.97 2.27
C HIS A 731 -12.87 -2.34 1.50
N PRO A 732 -13.37 -3.60 1.47
CA PRO A 732 -14.50 -3.98 0.61
C PRO A 732 -15.74 -3.09 0.88
N GLY A 733 -16.31 -2.51 -0.17
CA GLY A 733 -17.41 -1.56 -0.04
C GLY A 733 -17.00 -0.16 0.42
N GLU A 734 -15.83 0.35 0.06
CA GLU A 734 -15.31 1.65 0.52
C GLU A 734 -16.28 2.83 0.32
N ASP A 735 -16.96 2.90 -0.85
CA ASP A 735 -17.91 3.95 -1.24
C ASP A 735 -19.21 3.96 -0.41
N SER A 736 -19.34 3.03 0.55
CA SER A 736 -20.55 2.89 1.37
C SER A 736 -20.92 4.19 2.07
N ALA A 737 -22.03 4.79 1.64
CA ALA A 737 -22.48 6.09 2.16
C ALA A 737 -22.79 6.10 3.67
N SER A 738 -23.01 4.93 4.30
CA SER A 738 -23.14 4.81 5.75
C SER A 738 -23.05 3.35 6.21
N TYR A 739 -22.79 3.14 7.51
CA TYR A 739 -22.89 1.82 8.17
C TYR A 739 -24.23 1.10 7.92
N ALA A 740 -25.34 1.85 7.84
CA ALA A 740 -26.69 1.30 7.65
C ALA A 740 -27.03 0.97 6.18
N THR A 741 -26.17 1.37 5.24
CA THR A 741 -26.33 1.16 3.80
C THR A 741 -24.99 0.75 3.19
N PRO A 742 -24.46 -0.43 3.55
CA PRO A 742 -23.19 -0.89 3.03
C PRO A 742 -23.34 -1.37 1.58
N ASP A 743 -22.36 -1.01 0.76
CA ASP A 743 -22.34 -1.34 -0.66
C ASP A 743 -21.78 -2.77 -0.93
N SER A 744 -20.99 -3.32 0.00
CA SER A 744 -20.52 -4.71 0.08
C SER A 744 -20.95 -5.35 1.40
N ASN A 745 -21.16 -6.66 1.42
CA ASN A 745 -21.40 -7.47 2.64
C ASN A 745 -20.32 -8.55 2.82
N TRP A 746 -19.18 -8.41 2.13
CA TRP A 746 -18.05 -9.33 2.20
C TRP A 746 -17.26 -9.11 3.52
N PRO A 747 -16.87 -10.17 4.27
CA PRO A 747 -16.69 -11.57 3.85
C PRO A 747 -17.89 -12.49 4.06
N ALA A 748 -19.02 -12.02 4.60
CA ALA A 748 -20.16 -12.91 4.83
C ALA A 748 -20.73 -13.49 3.52
N THR A 749 -20.69 -12.69 2.46
CA THR A 749 -21.06 -13.10 1.09
C THR A 749 -20.18 -14.18 0.48
N GLN A 750 -18.92 -14.34 0.92
CA GLN A 750 -18.05 -15.44 0.46
C GLN A 750 -18.66 -16.82 0.78
N LYS A 751 -19.41 -16.92 1.88
CA LYS A 751 -20.10 -18.14 2.31
C LYS A 751 -21.56 -18.17 1.88
N ASP A 752 -22.24 -17.03 1.90
CA ASP A 752 -23.63 -16.87 1.50
C ASP A 752 -23.81 -15.59 0.67
N PRO A 753 -23.70 -15.67 -0.68
CA PRO A 753 -23.85 -14.50 -1.56
C PRO A 753 -25.18 -13.75 -1.43
N SER A 754 -26.20 -14.37 -0.81
CA SER A 754 -27.49 -13.75 -0.55
C SER A 754 -27.50 -12.83 0.69
N ASN A 755 -26.43 -12.80 1.49
CA ASN A 755 -26.33 -11.93 2.67
C ASN A 755 -26.39 -10.44 2.30
N LYS A 756 -27.24 -9.67 2.98
CA LYS A 756 -27.43 -8.21 2.83
C LYS A 756 -27.52 -7.49 4.20
N THR A 757 -26.90 -8.06 5.22
CA THR A 757 -27.00 -7.58 6.62
C THR A 757 -25.68 -7.50 7.37
N ALA A 758 -24.63 -8.17 6.90
CA ALA A 758 -23.32 -8.12 7.52
C ALA A 758 -22.57 -6.86 7.06
N ARG A 759 -21.95 -6.14 8.00
CA ARG A 759 -21.02 -5.07 7.63
C ARG A 759 -19.82 -5.64 6.85
N PRO A 760 -19.25 -4.88 5.91
CA PRO A 760 -18.00 -5.26 5.29
C PRO A 760 -16.84 -5.29 6.28
N ARG A 761 -15.84 -6.13 5.99
CA ARG A 761 -14.61 -6.30 6.78
C ARG A 761 -13.46 -6.64 5.83
N SER A 762 -12.35 -5.90 5.89
CA SER A 762 -11.11 -6.35 5.27
C SER A 762 -10.70 -7.72 5.84
N ALA A 763 -10.19 -8.61 4.99
CA ALA A 763 -9.86 -9.96 5.42
C ALA A 763 -8.85 -10.69 4.53
N THR A 764 -8.13 -11.62 5.16
CA THR A 764 -7.21 -12.56 4.52
C THR A 764 -7.95 -13.80 4.03
N VAL A 765 -7.66 -14.17 2.79
CA VAL A 765 -8.20 -15.34 2.09
C VAL A 765 -7.07 -16.31 1.79
N VAL A 766 -7.29 -17.59 2.08
CA VAL A 766 -6.45 -18.67 1.53
C VAL A 766 -7.12 -19.28 0.31
N ILE A 767 -6.35 -19.42 -0.76
CA ILE A 767 -6.78 -20.07 -2.01
C ILE A 767 -5.98 -21.36 -2.15
N THR A 768 -6.69 -22.46 -2.39
CA THR A 768 -6.12 -23.81 -2.60
C THR A 768 -6.77 -24.48 -3.81
N ARG A 769 -6.16 -25.55 -4.32
CA ARG A 769 -6.81 -26.43 -5.29
C ARG A 769 -7.58 -27.53 -4.60
N LYS A 770 -8.77 -27.83 -5.11
CA LYS A 770 -9.65 -28.91 -4.65
C LYS A 770 -9.05 -30.31 -4.81
N ASP A 771 -8.06 -30.47 -5.68
CA ASP A 771 -7.29 -31.71 -5.87
C ASP A 771 -6.00 -31.78 -5.03
N GLY A 772 -5.70 -30.74 -4.23
CA GLY A 772 -4.46 -30.65 -3.45
C GLY A 772 -3.18 -30.49 -4.28
N GLY A 773 -3.29 -30.12 -5.57
CA GLY A 773 -2.17 -29.78 -6.44
C GLY A 773 -1.57 -28.40 -6.15
N VAL A 774 -0.55 -28.01 -6.93
CA VAL A 774 0.12 -26.70 -6.78
C VAL A 774 -0.61 -25.59 -7.52
N ILE A 775 -0.53 -24.37 -7.00
CA ILE A 775 -1.15 -23.18 -7.58
C ILE A 775 -0.51 -22.87 -8.95
N ALA A 776 -1.33 -22.42 -9.90
CA ALA A 776 -0.98 -21.99 -11.27
C ALA A 776 -0.51 -23.05 -12.29
N GLY A 777 -0.48 -24.35 -11.95
CA GLY A 777 -0.20 -25.43 -12.91
C GLY A 777 0.00 -26.79 -12.28
#